data_AF-A0A399PP64-F1
#
_entry.id   AF-A0A399PP64-F1
#
_cell.length_a   1.000
_cell.length_b   1.000
_cell.length_c   1.000
_cell.angle_alpha   90.00
_cell.angle_beta   90.00
_cell.angle_gamma   90.00
#
_symmetry.space_group_name_H-M   'P 1'
#
loop_
_entity.id
_entity.type
_entity.pdbx_description
1 polymer ?
#
loop_
_entity_poly.entity_id
_entity_poly.type
_entity_poly.pdbx_seq_one_letter_code
_entity_poly.pdbx_strand_id
1 'polypeptide(L)'
;MIVYTLTCASKVGRTATLCSKNNDPGYQARDVMASEQKMFLPMVLKAWSLLILMLSGVAVIAGLARANALSLTFSAACLACVLLIGFIMARSNRWRLPAIAGPILLACIMLALGLWVFFFDSGQVSDFGVYYRCGTGDHSSLQAWLENCQSQYLTKNSTYWLRSFFYSSAIGQLIGGDYSTFKVVNALVHMATVVVWYYGVRASYGVRVASLSSVLLALYPEYWFTTTLVTTDNFAVLCVALFILMAPKLNDRLSTALVFSLFLGIVIFLGHQLRSIGSIFVLSLLFYLICGTTLGKRYSGWVAGAAALLVFVVCSFAFSKAYETNLPDLFSPVKIVSAIDFHTTQGFAINYLWAEHFWPATPQPLQLPMAIYKISTEFSGGFLQWPAYVFNKAVVVFSGTGYYGLSAFAYPPDNPDSLVTTTVSNIPFSAGFFPWLSLIVFMYLVSAVVGVFRSKVVSGPALVSLLVLGVFGLLVLGMGESQARYSAIIAPALALLAALAFFSPVTEEAAPERLVSFGKGYLIGLAVILGLFLIILLLTKVLPSSEQLNGQVKLVDATALQSTSCSSDGVSLAPDYKKVRVAFAGTSNCAVVKLDVPAGTATVSFYLSGSRFPFRFEGPGPNVFSYQLLAGESILSSGQTGETSVNYVQVELPKGSEHELVLKVKKLNAGASDYIDVSLIRAIAGSK
;
A
#
# COMPACT_ATOMS: atom_id res chain seq x y z
N MET A 1 -46.16 -11.74 24.25
CA MET A 1 -45.56 -10.50 23.67
C MET A 1 -46.18 -10.15 22.31
N ILE A 2 -47.49 -10.38 22.20
CA ILE A 2 -48.49 -9.85 21.28
C ILE A 2 -49.68 -9.63 22.21
N VAL A 3 -50.41 -8.52 22.10
CA VAL A 3 -51.35 -7.95 23.09
C VAL A 3 -50.67 -7.02 24.11
N TYR A 4 -50.36 -5.79 23.68
CA TYR A 4 -50.37 -4.57 24.52
C TYR A 4 -50.13 -3.32 23.64
N THR A 5 -51.02 -3.03 22.70
CA THR A 5 -51.05 -1.71 22.03
C THR A 5 -52.39 -1.47 21.32
N LEU A 6 -53.47 -1.35 22.09
CA LEU A 6 -54.76 -0.85 21.59
C LEU A 6 -55.59 -0.29 22.74
N THR A 7 -55.18 0.86 23.28
CA THR A 7 -56.06 1.79 24.04
C THR A 7 -55.29 3.08 24.29
N CYS A 8 -55.30 4.01 23.33
CA CYS A 8 -55.13 5.44 23.61
C CYS A 8 -55.53 6.28 22.38
N ALA A 9 -56.79 6.16 21.95
CA ALA A 9 -57.38 7.08 20.99
C ALA A 9 -58.90 7.13 21.17
N SER A 10 -59.35 7.89 22.18
CA SER A 10 -60.72 8.43 22.26
C SER A 10 -60.89 9.18 23.59
N LYS A 11 -60.67 10.51 23.58
CA LYS A 11 -61.55 11.50 24.24
C LYS A 11 -60.99 12.91 24.08
N VAL A 12 -61.81 13.74 23.44
CA VAL A 12 -61.74 15.19 23.44
C VAL A 12 -62.07 15.70 24.84
N GLY A 13 -61.26 16.64 25.35
CA GLY A 13 -61.61 17.52 26.45
C GLY A 13 -60.92 17.23 27.80
N ARG A 14 -60.19 18.25 28.29
CA ARG A 14 -59.56 18.44 29.62
C ARG A 14 -58.10 18.01 29.76
N THR A 15 -57.25 19.04 29.92
CA THR A 15 -56.01 19.10 30.72
C THR A 15 -55.27 17.77 30.87
N ALA A 16 -54.40 17.48 29.90
CA ALA A 16 -53.41 16.41 30.02
C ALA A 16 -52.18 16.94 30.80
N THR A 17 -52.13 16.54 32.05
CA THR A 17 -50.94 16.54 32.91
C THR A 17 -49.80 15.81 32.20
N LEU A 18 -48.62 16.42 32.17
CA LEU A 18 -47.36 15.79 31.76
C LEU A 18 -47.18 14.45 32.49
N CYS A 19 -47.37 13.33 31.78
CA CYS A 19 -46.81 12.05 32.18
C CYS A 19 -45.30 12.10 31.94
N SER A 20 -44.59 12.67 32.92
CA SER A 20 -43.14 12.58 33.08
C SER A 20 -42.74 11.12 33.26
N LYS A 21 -42.54 10.41 32.14
CA LYS A 21 -41.80 9.14 32.10
C LYS A 21 -40.29 9.35 31.91
N ASN A 22 -39.81 10.59 32.10
CA ASN A 22 -38.45 11.02 31.76
C ASN A 22 -37.47 11.14 32.95
N ASN A 23 -37.88 10.82 34.19
CA ASN A 23 -37.03 11.01 35.37
C ASN A 23 -36.56 9.71 36.02
N ASP A 24 -36.46 8.61 35.27
CA ASP A 24 -35.70 7.45 35.75
C ASP A 24 -34.24 7.61 35.30
N PRO A 25 -33.32 8.07 36.18
CA PRO A 25 -31.91 8.26 35.82
C PRO A 25 -31.25 6.96 35.36
N GLY A 26 -31.77 5.79 35.78
CA GLY A 26 -31.29 4.49 35.33
C GLY A 26 -31.60 4.18 33.86
N TYR A 27 -32.72 4.67 33.33
CA TYR A 27 -33.10 4.47 31.93
C TYR A 27 -32.31 5.41 31.00
N GLN A 28 -32.12 6.67 31.39
CA GLN A 28 -31.28 7.61 30.65
C GLN A 28 -29.81 7.16 30.62
N ALA A 29 -29.27 6.62 31.72
CA ALA A 29 -27.90 6.10 31.75
C ALA A 29 -27.70 4.88 30.84
N ARG A 30 -28.68 3.96 30.76
CA ARG A 30 -28.61 2.79 29.87
C ARG A 30 -28.70 3.16 28.40
N ASP A 31 -29.56 4.11 28.02
CA ASP A 31 -29.65 4.58 26.63
C ASP A 31 -28.41 5.37 26.20
N VAL A 32 -27.80 6.15 27.11
CA VAL A 32 -26.52 6.83 26.86
C VAL A 32 -25.40 5.82 26.66
N MET A 33 -25.25 4.83 27.55
CA MET A 33 -24.23 3.78 27.40
C MET A 33 -24.42 2.91 26.15
N ALA A 34 -25.66 2.56 25.80
CA ALA A 34 -25.97 1.81 24.59
C ALA A 34 -25.74 2.64 23.30
N SER A 35 -25.81 3.97 23.38
CA SER A 35 -25.44 4.86 22.29
C SER A 35 -23.92 5.01 22.14
N GLU A 36 -23.17 5.04 23.25
CA GLU A 36 -21.71 5.16 23.25
C GLU A 36 -21.02 3.89 22.74
N GLN A 37 -21.50 2.70 23.12
CA GLN A 37 -20.95 1.42 22.61
C GLN A 37 -21.09 1.27 21.09
N LYS A 38 -22.14 1.84 20.48
CA LYS A 38 -22.38 1.76 19.02
C LYS A 38 -21.41 2.61 18.20
N MET A 39 -20.65 3.50 18.83
CA MET A 39 -19.75 4.41 18.12
C MET A 39 -18.27 4.00 18.16
N PHE A 40 -17.92 2.95 18.91
CA PHE A 40 -16.52 2.60 19.20
C PHE A 40 -15.69 2.29 17.94
N LEU A 41 -16.11 1.34 17.10
CA LEU A 41 -15.33 0.96 15.90
C LEU A 41 -15.21 2.10 14.87
N PRO A 42 -16.29 2.85 14.53
CA PRO A 42 -16.15 4.05 13.72
C PRO A 42 -15.15 5.08 14.29
N MET A 43 -15.08 5.23 15.62
CA MET A 43 -14.09 6.13 16.24
C MET A 43 -12.66 5.63 16.02
N VAL A 44 -12.39 4.33 16.21
CA VAL A 44 -11.06 3.74 15.98
C VAL A 44 -10.61 3.92 14.53
N LEU A 45 -11.47 3.61 13.56
CA LEU A 45 -11.13 3.74 12.13
C LEU A 45 -10.89 5.19 11.72
N LYS A 46 -11.67 6.13 12.25
CA LYS A 46 -11.44 7.57 12.05
C LYS A 46 -10.13 8.02 12.66
N ALA A 47 -9.85 7.61 13.90
CA ALA A 47 -8.60 7.93 14.58
C ALA A 47 -7.39 7.38 13.81
N TRP A 48 -7.49 6.16 13.29
CA TRP A 48 -6.47 5.57 12.43
C TRP A 48 -6.25 6.38 11.15
N SER A 49 -7.33 6.70 10.43
CA SER A 49 -7.24 7.47 9.18
C SER A 49 -6.67 8.87 9.42
N LEU A 50 -7.07 9.50 10.52
CA LEU A 50 -6.53 10.79 10.95
C LEU A 50 -5.05 10.70 11.34
N LEU A 51 -4.66 9.63 12.05
CA LEU A 51 -3.26 9.35 12.39
C LEU A 51 -2.41 9.22 11.12
N ILE A 52 -2.88 8.49 10.12
CA ILE A 52 -2.21 8.37 8.82
C ILE A 52 -2.06 9.72 8.12
N LEU A 53 -3.12 10.55 8.10
CA LEU A 53 -3.06 11.89 7.52
C LEU A 53 -2.03 12.78 8.23
N MET A 54 -2.06 12.81 9.57
CA MET A 54 -1.14 13.61 10.37
C MET A 54 0.31 13.12 10.22
N LEU A 55 0.54 11.81 10.32
CA LEU A 55 1.84 11.19 10.12
C LEU A 55 2.42 11.51 8.75
N SER A 56 1.59 11.42 7.71
CA SER A 56 1.97 11.78 6.34
C SER A 56 2.30 13.27 6.21
N GLY A 57 1.55 14.14 6.88
CA GLY A 57 1.84 15.58 6.92
C GLY A 57 3.21 15.87 7.55
N VAL A 58 3.52 15.24 8.68
CA VAL A 58 4.83 15.36 9.33
C VAL A 58 5.94 14.78 8.46
N ALA A 59 5.70 13.64 7.80
CA ALA A 59 6.64 13.01 6.88
C ALA A 59 7.01 13.93 5.71
N VAL A 60 6.02 14.61 5.12
CA VAL A 60 6.26 15.58 4.04
C VAL A 60 7.04 16.79 4.55
N ILE A 61 6.74 17.33 5.74
CA ILE A 61 7.54 18.40 6.35
C ILE A 61 9.00 17.96 6.55
N ALA A 62 9.23 16.75 7.06
CA ALA A 62 10.59 16.23 7.25
C ALA A 62 11.34 16.07 5.93
N GLY A 63 10.63 15.69 4.85
CA GLY A 63 11.17 15.69 3.49
C GLY A 63 11.53 17.11 3.01
N LEU A 64 10.64 18.07 3.22
CA LEU A 64 10.86 19.49 2.88
C LEU A 64 12.00 20.14 3.68
N ALA A 65 12.20 19.75 4.94
CA ALA A 65 13.28 20.26 5.78
C ALA A 65 14.67 19.88 5.26
N ARG A 66 14.77 18.87 4.39
CA ARG A 66 16.01 18.51 3.68
C ARG A 66 16.25 19.38 2.44
N ALA A 67 15.28 20.19 2.02
CA ALA A 67 15.44 21.14 0.93
C ALA A 67 16.29 22.33 1.38
N ASN A 68 16.89 23.01 0.39
CA ASN A 68 17.62 24.25 0.57
C ASN A 68 16.74 25.34 1.24
N ALA A 69 17.34 26.12 2.15
CA ALA A 69 16.64 27.08 3.01
C ALA A 69 15.76 28.08 2.24
N LEU A 70 16.21 28.52 1.07
CA LEU A 70 15.44 29.40 0.18
C LEU A 70 14.10 28.77 -0.26
N SER A 71 14.14 27.50 -0.66
CA SER A 71 12.95 26.74 -1.06
C SER A 71 11.99 26.57 0.12
N LEU A 72 12.53 26.39 1.33
CA LEU A 72 11.72 26.28 2.54
C LEU A 72 11.00 27.60 2.86
N THR A 73 11.71 28.73 2.86
CA THR A 73 11.13 30.05 3.16
C THR A 73 10.06 30.43 2.14
N PHE A 74 10.33 30.21 0.86
CA PHE A 74 9.39 30.55 -0.20
C PHE A 74 8.18 29.60 -0.20
N SER A 75 8.39 28.31 0.03
CA SER A 75 7.29 27.33 0.23
C SER A 75 6.40 27.72 1.40
N ALA A 76 6.97 28.11 2.54
CA ALA A 76 6.22 28.55 3.71
C ALA A 76 5.42 29.83 3.44
N ALA A 77 5.96 30.79 2.68
CA ALA A 77 5.25 32.00 2.28
C ALA A 77 4.05 31.67 1.37
N CYS A 78 4.24 30.82 0.36
CA CYS A 78 3.16 30.38 -0.52
C CYS A 78 2.06 29.63 0.25
N LEU A 79 2.46 28.75 1.17
CA LEU A 79 1.57 28.04 2.08
C LEU A 79 0.69 29.01 2.88
N ALA A 80 1.32 29.99 3.52
CA ALA A 80 0.63 31.01 4.30
C ALA A 80 -0.37 31.82 3.44
N CYS A 81 0.01 32.19 2.22
CA CYS A 81 -0.88 32.90 1.29
C CYS A 81 -2.10 32.05 0.90
N VAL A 82 -1.92 30.77 0.55
CA VAL A 82 -3.04 29.88 0.18
C VAL A 82 -3.96 29.63 1.37
N LEU A 83 -3.40 29.41 2.57
CA LEU A 83 -4.18 29.26 3.80
C LEU A 83 -4.97 30.54 4.11
N LEU A 84 -4.35 31.71 3.95
CA LEU A 84 -5.00 33.01 4.16
C LEU A 84 -6.14 33.23 3.16
N ILE A 85 -5.92 33.00 1.86
CA ILE A 85 -6.96 33.11 0.82
C ILE A 85 -8.10 32.14 1.11
N GLY A 86 -7.79 30.88 1.42
CA GLY A 86 -8.77 29.87 1.76
C GLY A 86 -9.58 30.23 3.02
N PHE A 87 -8.93 30.79 4.04
CA PHE A 87 -9.59 31.31 5.24
C PHE A 87 -10.53 32.48 4.93
N ILE A 88 -10.08 33.46 4.12
CA ILE A 88 -10.89 34.60 3.67
C ILE A 88 -12.11 34.11 2.88
N MET A 89 -11.92 33.17 1.94
CA MET A 89 -13.00 32.58 1.15
C MET A 89 -13.99 31.81 2.00
N ALA A 90 -13.52 31.02 2.97
CA ALA A 90 -14.38 30.25 3.86
C ALA A 90 -15.23 31.14 4.78
N ARG A 91 -14.67 32.27 5.25
CA ARG A 91 -15.38 33.22 6.13
C ARG A 91 -16.36 34.12 5.36
N SER A 92 -16.13 34.33 4.07
CA SER A 92 -17.02 35.14 3.23
C SER A 92 -18.26 34.34 2.82
N ASN A 93 -19.26 34.30 3.69
CA ASN A 93 -20.56 33.64 3.43
C ASN A 93 -21.33 34.25 2.22
N ARG A 94 -20.80 35.34 1.64
CA ARG A 94 -21.34 36.07 0.49
C ARG A 94 -21.04 35.43 -0.87
N TRP A 95 -20.13 34.45 -0.95
CA TRP A 95 -19.76 33.82 -2.23
C TRP A 95 -20.83 32.85 -2.73
N ARG A 96 -21.91 33.37 -3.33
CA ARG A 96 -22.87 32.57 -4.08
C ARG A 96 -22.28 32.27 -5.46
N LEU A 97 -21.59 31.14 -5.57
CA LEU A 97 -21.21 30.59 -6.87
C LEU A 97 -22.48 30.29 -7.68
N PRO A 98 -22.70 30.93 -8.83
CA PRO A 98 -23.84 30.60 -9.68
C PRO A 98 -23.73 29.15 -10.14
N ALA A 99 -24.87 28.50 -10.37
CA ALA A 99 -24.90 27.08 -10.74
C ALA A 99 -24.08 26.75 -12.00
N ILE A 100 -23.90 27.74 -12.89
CA ILE A 100 -23.13 27.62 -14.14
C ILE A 100 -21.61 27.66 -13.94
N ALA A 101 -21.12 28.19 -12.81
CA ALA A 101 -19.68 28.33 -12.57
C ALA A 101 -18.96 26.97 -12.49
N GLY A 102 -19.64 25.94 -11.98
CA GLY A 102 -19.08 24.59 -11.93
C GLY A 102 -18.84 23.97 -13.31
N PRO A 103 -19.85 23.89 -14.20
CA PRO A 103 -19.66 23.44 -15.57
C PRO A 103 -18.57 24.21 -16.35
N ILE A 104 -18.49 25.54 -16.20
CA ILE A 104 -17.43 26.35 -16.82
C ILE A 104 -16.05 25.92 -16.32
N LEU A 105 -15.91 25.75 -15.01
CA LEU A 105 -14.66 25.29 -14.40
C LEU A 105 -14.24 23.90 -14.90
N LEU A 106 -15.20 22.98 -15.05
CA LEU A 106 -14.95 21.67 -15.65
C LEU A 106 -14.46 21.80 -17.10
N ALA A 107 -15.10 22.64 -17.91
CA ALA A 107 -14.67 22.88 -19.28
C ALA A 107 -13.23 23.42 -19.34
N CYS A 108 -12.86 24.34 -18.43
CA CYS A 108 -11.49 24.84 -18.34
C CYS A 108 -10.48 23.74 -17.93
N ILE A 109 -10.83 22.88 -16.96
CA ILE A 109 -9.99 21.75 -16.55
C ILE A 109 -9.79 20.78 -17.72
N MET A 110 -10.87 20.43 -18.43
CA MET A 110 -10.81 19.54 -19.59
C MET A 110 -9.97 20.15 -20.71
N LEU A 111 -10.15 21.43 -21.01
CA LEU A 111 -9.33 22.13 -22.00
C LEU A 111 -7.85 22.10 -21.60
N ALA A 112 -7.54 22.40 -20.35
CA ALA A 112 -6.16 22.37 -19.85
C ALA A 112 -5.54 20.96 -19.93
N LEU A 113 -6.30 19.90 -19.58
CA LEU A 113 -5.86 18.51 -19.73
C LEU A 113 -5.61 18.14 -21.20
N GLY A 114 -6.50 18.56 -22.10
CA GLY A 114 -6.34 18.34 -23.53
C GLY A 114 -5.10 19.03 -24.09
N LEU A 115 -4.87 20.30 -23.71
CA LEU A 115 -3.67 21.04 -24.10
C LEU A 115 -2.40 20.40 -23.53
N TRP A 116 -2.41 19.98 -22.26
CA TRP A 116 -1.28 19.28 -21.64
C TRP A 116 -0.90 18.03 -22.43
N VAL A 117 -1.87 17.16 -22.69
CA VAL A 117 -1.66 15.93 -23.45
C VAL A 117 -1.29 16.20 -24.91
N PHE A 118 -1.70 17.32 -25.49
CA PHE A 118 -1.30 17.69 -26.84
C PHE A 118 0.17 18.13 -26.92
N PHE A 119 0.64 18.91 -25.94
CA PHE A 119 1.98 19.51 -25.98
C PHE A 119 3.08 18.66 -25.36
N PHE A 120 2.76 17.82 -24.37
CA PHE A 120 3.77 17.12 -23.59
C PHE A 120 3.79 15.61 -23.85
N ASP A 121 4.98 15.07 -24.06
CA ASP A 121 5.29 13.66 -24.25
C ASP A 121 6.22 13.16 -23.15
N SER A 122 6.11 11.86 -22.84
CA SER A 122 6.96 11.18 -21.88
C SER A 122 7.57 9.92 -22.48
N GLY A 123 8.80 9.63 -22.09
CA GLY A 123 9.41 8.33 -22.37
C GLY A 123 8.68 7.23 -21.61
N GLN A 124 8.55 6.05 -22.23
CA GLN A 124 7.89 4.89 -21.60
C GLN A 124 8.93 4.00 -20.91
N VAL A 125 9.29 4.43 -19.72
CA VAL A 125 10.38 3.86 -18.92
C VAL A 125 9.89 2.71 -18.04
N SER A 126 10.73 1.69 -17.81
CA SER A 126 10.45 0.61 -16.85
C SER A 126 9.12 -0.08 -17.14
N ASP A 127 8.23 -0.24 -16.15
CA ASP A 127 6.95 -0.92 -16.33
C ASP A 127 6.03 -0.25 -17.35
N PHE A 128 6.14 1.06 -17.60
CA PHE A 128 5.40 1.75 -18.67
C PHE A 128 5.80 1.28 -20.07
N GLY A 129 7.08 0.98 -20.28
CA GLY A 129 7.55 0.41 -21.54
C GLY A 129 6.93 -0.96 -21.78
N VAL A 130 6.84 -1.78 -20.74
CA VAL A 130 6.16 -3.08 -20.81
C VAL A 130 4.65 -2.93 -21.05
N TYR A 131 3.96 -2.03 -20.33
CA TYR A 131 2.54 -1.75 -20.58
C TYR A 131 2.31 -1.29 -22.03
N TYR A 132 3.16 -0.44 -22.58
CA TYR A 132 3.09 -0.02 -23.97
C TYR A 132 3.31 -1.19 -24.93
N ARG A 133 4.37 -1.99 -24.73
CA ARG A 133 4.64 -3.20 -25.53
C ARG A 133 3.46 -4.17 -25.55
N CYS A 134 2.82 -4.38 -24.40
CA CYS A 134 1.63 -5.21 -24.26
C CYS A 134 0.43 -4.73 -25.08
N GLY A 135 0.34 -3.43 -25.37
CA GLY A 135 -0.73 -2.84 -26.16
C GLY A 135 -0.37 -2.65 -27.63
N THR A 136 0.89 -2.83 -27.99
CA THR A 136 1.44 -2.53 -29.31
C THR A 136 1.99 -3.80 -29.96
N GLY A 137 1.09 -4.60 -30.53
CA GLY A 137 1.45 -5.82 -31.25
C GLY A 137 0.24 -6.63 -31.68
N ASP A 138 0.31 -7.23 -32.86
CA ASP A 138 -0.65 -8.24 -33.29
C ASP A 138 -0.32 -9.56 -32.57
N HIS A 139 -1.20 -9.97 -31.67
CA HIS A 139 -1.03 -11.18 -30.90
C HIS A 139 -2.04 -12.22 -31.33
N SER A 140 -1.55 -13.31 -31.94
CA SER A 140 -2.37 -14.43 -32.39
C SER A 140 -2.93 -15.28 -31.25
N SER A 141 -2.40 -15.15 -30.03
CA SER A 141 -2.86 -15.89 -28.84
C SER A 141 -2.55 -15.13 -27.54
N LEU A 142 -3.26 -15.50 -26.45
CA LEU A 142 -2.99 -15.00 -25.09
C LEU A 142 -1.55 -15.32 -24.64
N GLN A 143 -1.03 -16.49 -25.02
CA GLN A 143 0.34 -16.87 -24.68
C GLN A 143 1.36 -15.97 -25.38
N ALA A 144 1.19 -15.71 -26.68
CA ALA A 144 2.05 -14.81 -27.43
C ALA A 144 2.03 -13.38 -26.86
N TRP A 145 0.84 -12.91 -26.45
CA TRP A 145 0.68 -11.65 -25.74
C TRP A 145 1.40 -11.65 -24.39
N LEU A 146 1.22 -12.68 -23.58
CA LEU A 146 1.87 -12.81 -22.27
C LEU A 146 3.39 -12.82 -22.39
N GLU A 147 3.94 -13.51 -23.40
CA GLU A 147 5.37 -13.55 -23.67
C GLU A 147 5.93 -12.17 -24.04
N ASN A 148 5.21 -11.44 -24.89
CA ASN A 148 5.55 -10.05 -25.23
C ASN A 148 5.48 -9.12 -24.00
N CYS A 149 4.55 -9.39 -23.09
CA CYS A 149 4.35 -8.64 -21.86
C CYS A 149 5.36 -8.93 -20.74
N GLN A 150 6.23 -9.92 -20.87
CA GLN A 150 7.14 -10.24 -19.76
C GLN A 150 8.19 -9.15 -19.58
N SER A 151 8.43 -8.81 -18.31
CA SER A 151 9.57 -7.99 -17.91
C SER A 151 10.85 -8.82 -17.92
N GLN A 152 11.95 -8.17 -18.29
CA GLN A 152 13.28 -8.77 -18.19
C GLN A 152 13.82 -8.81 -16.75
N TYR A 153 13.16 -8.15 -15.79
CA TYR A 153 13.53 -8.19 -14.39
C TYR A 153 12.89 -9.37 -13.65
N LEU A 154 11.65 -9.72 -13.99
CA LEU A 154 10.82 -10.63 -13.18
C LEU A 154 10.78 -12.07 -13.74
N THR A 155 10.52 -13.04 -12.88
CA THR A 155 10.17 -14.41 -13.31
C THR A 155 8.89 -14.39 -14.12
N LYS A 156 8.82 -15.24 -15.16
CA LYS A 156 7.63 -15.32 -16.03
C LYS A 156 6.38 -15.51 -15.19
N ASN A 157 5.45 -14.57 -15.28
CA ASN A 157 4.20 -14.59 -14.54
C ASN A 157 3.08 -13.90 -15.32
N SER A 158 1.85 -14.30 -15.03
CA SER A 158 0.68 -13.70 -15.65
C SER A 158 0.20 -12.47 -14.88
N THR A 159 0.15 -12.54 -13.56
CA THR A 159 -0.63 -11.60 -12.75
C THR A 159 -0.17 -10.14 -12.83
N TYR A 160 1.14 -9.86 -12.89
CA TYR A 160 1.58 -8.46 -12.96
C TYR A 160 1.16 -7.80 -14.28
N TRP A 161 1.19 -8.56 -15.36
CA TRP A 161 0.95 -8.07 -16.72
C TRP A 161 -0.48 -8.26 -17.22
N LEU A 162 -1.28 -9.10 -16.54
CA LEU A 162 -2.72 -9.18 -16.78
C LEU A 162 -3.42 -7.82 -16.61
N ARG A 163 -2.82 -6.88 -15.87
CA ARG A 163 -3.29 -5.49 -15.79
C ARG A 163 -3.33 -4.80 -17.15
N SER A 164 -2.35 -5.09 -18.00
CA SER A 164 -2.27 -4.60 -19.38
C SER A 164 -3.46 -5.09 -20.23
N PHE A 165 -4.05 -6.25 -19.90
CA PHE A 165 -5.20 -6.80 -20.61
C PHE A 165 -6.40 -5.84 -20.57
N PHE A 166 -6.67 -5.29 -19.39
CA PHE A 166 -7.80 -4.38 -19.14
C PHE A 166 -7.50 -2.92 -19.47
N TYR A 167 -6.28 -2.62 -19.92
CA TYR A 167 -5.83 -1.27 -20.22
C TYR A 167 -5.20 -1.21 -21.60
N SER A 168 -3.89 -1.46 -21.70
CA SER A 168 -3.17 -1.14 -22.92
C SER A 168 -3.49 -2.08 -24.08
N SER A 169 -3.73 -3.36 -23.81
CA SER A 169 -4.18 -4.33 -24.80
C SER A 169 -5.59 -3.99 -25.31
N ALA A 170 -6.53 -3.70 -24.41
CA ALA A 170 -7.88 -3.29 -24.79
C ALA A 170 -7.88 -2.01 -25.64
N ILE A 171 -7.07 -1.00 -25.30
CA ILE A 171 -6.92 0.22 -26.10
C ILE A 171 -6.30 -0.09 -27.46
N GLY A 172 -5.21 -0.87 -27.47
CA GLY A 172 -4.49 -1.27 -28.68
C GLY A 172 -5.39 -1.97 -29.70
N GLN A 173 -6.25 -2.88 -29.22
CA GLN A 173 -7.17 -3.64 -30.06
C GLN A 173 -8.40 -2.85 -30.53
N LEU A 174 -8.93 -1.96 -29.70
CA LEU A 174 -10.19 -1.25 -29.99
C LEU A 174 -10.00 0.07 -30.76
N ILE A 175 -8.89 0.77 -30.51
CA ILE A 175 -8.68 2.14 -31.00
C ILE A 175 -7.39 2.22 -31.81
N GLY A 176 -6.31 1.59 -31.33
CA GLY A 176 -5.01 1.59 -31.96
C GLY A 176 -3.86 1.54 -30.96
N GLY A 177 -2.72 1.03 -31.42
CA GLY A 177 -1.50 0.84 -30.63
C GLY A 177 -0.46 1.96 -30.78
N ASP A 178 -0.83 3.17 -31.19
CA ASP A 178 0.12 4.28 -31.21
C ASP A 178 0.14 5.04 -29.87
N TYR A 179 1.29 5.64 -29.54
CA TYR A 179 1.46 6.38 -28.29
C TYR A 179 0.43 7.52 -28.13
N SER A 180 0.10 8.25 -29.19
CA SER A 180 -0.87 9.34 -29.15
C SER A 180 -2.26 8.85 -28.75
N THR A 181 -2.68 7.69 -29.26
CA THR A 181 -3.94 7.04 -28.87
C THR A 181 -3.99 6.77 -27.37
N PHE A 182 -2.94 6.20 -26.77
CA PHE A 182 -2.92 5.98 -25.32
C PHE A 182 -3.05 7.29 -24.52
N LYS A 183 -2.35 8.35 -24.92
CA LYS A 183 -2.46 9.65 -24.23
C LYS A 183 -3.86 10.24 -24.33
N VAL A 184 -4.47 10.18 -25.51
CA VAL A 184 -5.84 10.68 -25.72
C VAL A 184 -6.83 9.90 -24.85
N VAL A 185 -6.73 8.56 -24.82
CA VAL A 185 -7.59 7.74 -23.96
C VAL A 185 -7.36 8.08 -22.48
N ASN A 186 -6.10 8.22 -22.04
CA ASN A 186 -5.81 8.63 -20.68
C ASN A 186 -6.45 10.00 -20.36
N ALA A 187 -6.32 10.99 -21.25
CA ALA A 187 -6.94 12.30 -21.09
C ALA A 187 -8.46 12.18 -20.93
N LEU A 188 -9.11 11.40 -21.79
CA LEU A 188 -10.57 11.18 -21.74
C LEU A 188 -11.00 10.52 -20.43
N VAL A 189 -10.23 9.55 -19.93
CA VAL A 189 -10.51 8.90 -18.64
C VAL A 189 -10.37 9.88 -17.48
N HIS A 190 -9.37 10.76 -17.50
CA HIS A 190 -9.22 11.82 -16.51
C HIS A 190 -10.38 12.82 -16.58
N MET A 191 -10.73 13.31 -17.78
CA MET A 191 -11.89 14.19 -17.97
C MET A 191 -13.18 13.54 -17.44
N ALA A 192 -13.42 12.26 -17.77
CA ALA A 192 -14.55 11.50 -17.27
C ALA A 192 -14.53 11.38 -15.73
N THR A 193 -13.35 11.17 -15.15
CA THR A 193 -13.17 11.14 -13.69
C THR A 193 -13.60 12.46 -13.06
N VAL A 194 -13.11 13.61 -13.54
CA VAL A 194 -13.48 14.92 -12.97
C VAL A 194 -14.98 15.20 -13.15
N VAL A 195 -15.57 14.83 -14.29
CA VAL A 195 -17.02 14.99 -14.54
C VAL A 195 -17.84 14.16 -13.55
N VAL A 196 -17.58 12.86 -13.46
CA VAL A 196 -18.26 11.95 -12.53
C VAL A 196 -18.09 12.43 -11.10
N TRP A 197 -16.86 12.84 -10.74
CA TRP A 197 -16.52 13.38 -9.43
C TRP A 197 -17.34 14.62 -9.09
N TYR A 198 -17.36 15.62 -9.98
CA TYR A 198 -18.11 16.85 -9.77
C TYR A 198 -19.60 16.59 -9.54
N TYR A 199 -20.25 15.84 -10.45
CA TYR A 199 -21.69 15.61 -10.32
C TYR A 199 -22.02 14.73 -9.11
N GLY A 200 -21.19 13.73 -8.80
CA GLY A 200 -21.36 12.88 -7.63
C GLY A 200 -21.18 13.62 -6.30
N VAL A 201 -20.14 14.44 -6.19
CA VAL A 201 -19.92 15.28 -5.00
C VAL A 201 -21.00 16.35 -4.88
N ARG A 202 -21.42 16.96 -6.00
CA ARG A 202 -22.50 17.97 -6.02
C ARG A 202 -23.81 17.41 -5.47
N ALA A 203 -24.15 16.18 -5.83
CA ALA A 203 -25.36 15.52 -5.34
C ALA A 203 -25.35 15.31 -3.80
N SER A 204 -24.17 15.24 -3.19
CA SER A 204 -24.03 14.98 -1.74
C SER A 204 -23.76 16.25 -0.92
N TYR A 205 -22.99 17.20 -1.46
CA TYR A 205 -22.45 18.34 -0.71
C TYR A 205 -22.67 19.70 -1.40
N GLY A 206 -23.34 19.73 -2.55
CA GLY A 206 -23.65 20.94 -3.30
C GLY A 206 -22.51 21.46 -4.18
N VAL A 207 -22.80 22.53 -4.93
CA VAL A 207 -21.93 23.05 -6.01
C VAL A 207 -20.57 23.53 -5.49
N ARG A 208 -20.51 24.18 -4.32
CA ARG A 208 -19.25 24.76 -3.80
C ARG A 208 -18.20 23.69 -3.50
N VAL A 209 -18.60 22.64 -2.77
CA VAL A 209 -17.72 21.52 -2.43
C VAL A 209 -17.30 20.78 -3.69
N ALA A 210 -18.24 20.53 -4.60
CA ALA A 210 -17.97 19.85 -5.86
C ALA A 210 -16.98 20.60 -6.76
N SER A 211 -17.15 21.91 -6.93
CA SER A 211 -16.23 22.74 -7.72
C SER A 211 -14.83 22.71 -7.12
N LEU A 212 -14.70 22.94 -5.81
CA LEU A 212 -13.41 22.95 -5.15
C LEU A 212 -12.75 21.56 -5.14
N SER A 213 -13.49 20.49 -4.85
CA SER A 213 -12.94 19.13 -4.86
C SER A 213 -12.50 18.69 -6.26
N SER A 214 -13.14 19.21 -7.32
CA SER A 214 -12.76 18.91 -8.70
C SER A 214 -11.51 19.67 -9.12
N VAL A 215 -11.38 20.93 -8.70
CA VAL A 215 -10.13 21.70 -8.88
C VAL A 215 -8.98 21.06 -8.11
N LEU A 216 -9.22 20.65 -6.87
CA LEU A 216 -8.21 19.96 -6.07
C LEU A 216 -7.84 18.60 -6.69
N LEU A 217 -8.81 17.82 -7.17
CA LEU A 217 -8.46 16.57 -7.85
C LEU A 217 -7.60 16.85 -9.10
N ALA A 218 -8.00 17.84 -9.90
CA ALA A 218 -7.25 18.24 -11.08
C ALA A 218 -5.85 18.72 -10.71
N LEU A 219 -5.67 19.59 -9.70
CA LEU A 219 -4.37 20.16 -9.32
C LEU A 219 -3.48 19.18 -8.53
N TYR A 220 -3.91 17.95 -8.27
CA TYR A 220 -3.08 16.98 -7.59
C TYR A 220 -1.88 16.60 -8.50
N PRO A 221 -0.62 16.71 -8.03
CA PRO A 221 0.56 16.57 -8.90
C PRO A 221 0.56 15.32 -9.77
N GLU A 222 0.30 14.16 -9.16
CA GLU A 222 0.30 12.86 -9.82
C GLU A 222 -0.78 12.72 -10.90
N TYR A 223 -1.83 13.56 -10.87
CA TYR A 223 -2.95 13.50 -11.81
C TYR A 223 -2.54 13.91 -13.23
N TRP A 224 -1.72 14.95 -13.40
CA TRP A 224 -1.33 15.41 -14.75
C TRP A 224 -0.29 14.51 -15.39
N PHE A 225 0.77 14.18 -14.64
CA PHE A 225 1.92 13.47 -15.18
C PHE A 225 1.61 12.02 -15.58
N THR A 226 0.53 11.44 -15.05
CA THR A 226 0.07 10.10 -15.48
C THR A 226 -0.52 10.07 -16.88
N THR A 227 -1.07 11.18 -17.36
CA THR A 227 -1.80 11.21 -18.64
C THR A 227 -0.90 10.94 -19.84
N THR A 228 0.39 11.25 -19.73
CA THR A 228 1.41 11.04 -20.78
C THR A 228 2.13 9.70 -20.64
N LEU A 229 1.84 8.91 -19.61
CA LEU A 229 2.42 7.59 -19.37
C LEU A 229 1.41 6.48 -19.64
N VAL A 230 1.87 5.39 -20.23
CA VAL A 230 1.05 4.21 -20.48
C VAL A 230 0.97 3.42 -19.16
N THR A 231 0.02 3.82 -18.33
CA THR A 231 -0.21 3.25 -16.99
C THR A 231 -1.68 2.98 -16.73
N THR A 232 -1.94 1.85 -16.08
CA THR A 232 -3.27 1.42 -15.60
C THR A 232 -3.84 2.36 -14.53
N ASP A 233 -2.99 3.18 -13.90
CA ASP A 233 -3.39 4.07 -12.81
C ASP A 233 -4.38 5.14 -13.24
N ASN A 234 -4.35 5.53 -14.52
CA ASN A 234 -5.34 6.45 -15.11
C ASN A 234 -6.78 5.93 -14.90
N PHE A 235 -7.02 4.64 -15.14
CA PHE A 235 -8.31 3.99 -14.91
C PHE A 235 -8.55 3.65 -13.44
N ALA A 236 -7.49 3.35 -12.68
CA ALA A 236 -7.60 3.07 -11.26
C ALA A 236 -8.16 4.28 -10.48
N VAL A 237 -7.74 5.51 -10.80
CA VAL A 237 -8.27 6.73 -10.17
C VAL A 237 -9.76 6.91 -10.44
N LEU A 238 -10.24 6.61 -11.66
CA LEU A 238 -11.67 6.58 -11.97
C LEU A 238 -12.42 5.56 -11.11
N CYS A 239 -11.87 4.35 -10.96
CA CYS A 239 -12.45 3.30 -10.13
C CYS A 239 -12.56 3.76 -8.65
N VAL A 240 -11.55 4.44 -8.12
CA VAL A 240 -11.60 5.00 -6.76
C VAL A 240 -12.69 6.06 -6.64
N ALA A 241 -12.77 6.99 -7.60
CA ALA A 241 -13.79 8.03 -7.61
C ALA A 241 -15.21 7.43 -7.63
N LEU A 242 -15.44 6.44 -8.50
CA LEU A 242 -16.72 5.70 -8.57
C LEU A 242 -17.01 4.96 -7.25
N PHE A 243 -16.02 4.26 -6.69
CA PHE A 243 -16.17 3.54 -5.42
C PHE A 243 -16.61 4.47 -4.28
N ILE A 244 -15.95 5.62 -4.13
CA ILE A 244 -16.27 6.62 -3.09
C ILE A 244 -17.70 7.16 -3.24
N LEU A 245 -18.15 7.36 -4.48
CA LEU A 245 -19.48 7.91 -4.76
C LEU A 245 -20.61 6.87 -4.69
N MET A 246 -20.32 5.61 -5.04
CA MET A 246 -21.31 4.54 -5.12
C MET A 246 -21.51 3.80 -3.80
N ALA A 247 -20.46 3.57 -3.01
CA ALA A 247 -20.57 2.83 -1.74
C ALA A 247 -21.65 3.40 -0.79
N PRO A 248 -21.86 4.72 -0.68
CA PRO A 248 -22.94 5.26 0.14
C PRO A 248 -24.36 4.88 -0.32
N LYS A 249 -24.53 4.59 -1.61
CA LYS A 249 -25.83 4.25 -2.23
C LYS A 249 -26.32 2.86 -1.86
N LEU A 250 -25.46 2.02 -1.24
CA LEU A 250 -25.88 0.74 -0.68
C LEU A 250 -26.88 0.88 0.47
N ASN A 251 -26.93 2.07 1.10
CA ASN A 251 -27.88 2.39 2.16
C ASN A 251 -29.19 3.01 1.68
N ASP A 252 -29.40 3.13 0.36
CA ASP A 252 -30.65 3.59 -0.25
C ASP A 252 -31.71 2.46 -0.25
N ARG A 253 -32.82 2.66 -0.97
CA ARG A 253 -33.85 1.61 -1.15
C ARG A 253 -33.21 0.38 -1.80
N LEU A 254 -33.64 -0.83 -1.39
CA LEU A 254 -33.02 -2.09 -1.80
C LEU A 254 -32.85 -2.23 -3.33
N SER A 255 -33.85 -1.84 -4.14
CA SER A 255 -33.75 -1.90 -5.60
C SER A 255 -32.61 -1.03 -6.14
N THR A 256 -32.52 0.22 -5.70
CA THR A 256 -31.41 1.13 -6.03
C THR A 256 -30.08 0.60 -5.50
N ALA A 257 -30.05 0.10 -4.26
CA ALA A 257 -28.87 -0.46 -3.64
C ALA A 257 -28.33 -1.67 -4.42
N LEU A 258 -29.19 -2.57 -4.91
CA LEU A 258 -28.80 -3.72 -5.72
C LEU A 258 -28.20 -3.31 -7.08
N VAL A 259 -28.77 -2.30 -7.74
CA VAL A 259 -28.19 -1.75 -8.98
C VAL A 259 -26.78 -1.20 -8.72
N PHE A 260 -26.61 -0.40 -7.67
CA PHE A 260 -25.29 0.09 -7.28
C PHE A 260 -24.36 -1.02 -6.82
N SER A 261 -24.87 -2.10 -6.24
CA SER A 261 -24.07 -3.27 -5.84
C SER A 261 -23.45 -3.97 -7.04
N LEU A 262 -24.22 -4.12 -8.13
CA LEU A 262 -23.71 -4.67 -9.39
C LEU A 262 -22.55 -3.84 -9.92
N PHE A 263 -22.75 -2.52 -10.08
CA PHE A 263 -21.70 -1.63 -10.56
C PHE A 263 -20.50 -1.58 -9.61
N LEU A 264 -20.73 -1.56 -8.30
CA LEU A 264 -19.67 -1.56 -7.30
C LEU A 264 -18.84 -2.85 -7.36
N GLY A 265 -19.47 -4.02 -7.54
CA GLY A 265 -18.76 -5.28 -7.72
C GLY A 265 -17.85 -5.28 -8.96
N ILE A 266 -18.33 -4.70 -10.07
CA ILE A 266 -17.52 -4.51 -11.30
C ILE A 266 -16.36 -3.52 -11.03
N VAL A 267 -16.61 -2.41 -10.35
CA VAL A 267 -15.56 -1.43 -9.97
C VAL A 267 -14.51 -2.08 -9.07
N ILE A 268 -14.91 -2.94 -8.13
CA ILE A 268 -13.98 -3.69 -7.27
C ILE A 268 -13.14 -4.64 -8.10
N PHE A 269 -13.77 -5.38 -9.02
CA PHE A 269 -13.09 -6.27 -9.95
C PHE A 269 -12.08 -5.52 -10.83
N LEU A 270 -12.50 -4.45 -11.49
CA LEU A 270 -11.62 -3.63 -12.32
C LEU A 270 -10.48 -3.00 -11.51
N GLY A 271 -10.76 -2.50 -10.30
CA GLY A 271 -9.71 -2.00 -9.40
C GLY A 271 -8.69 -3.08 -9.00
N HIS A 272 -9.15 -4.32 -8.80
CA HIS A 272 -8.26 -5.46 -8.57
C HIS A 272 -7.40 -5.74 -9.81
N GLN A 273 -8.01 -5.82 -10.99
CA GLN A 273 -7.33 -6.18 -12.22
C GLN A 273 -6.41 -5.08 -12.74
N LEU A 274 -6.74 -3.80 -12.56
CA LEU A 274 -5.93 -2.69 -13.07
C LEU A 274 -4.72 -2.37 -12.18
N ARG A 275 -4.87 -2.42 -10.86
CA ARG A 275 -3.81 -1.93 -9.95
C ARG A 275 -3.70 -2.69 -8.63
N SER A 276 -4.35 -3.85 -8.53
CA SER A 276 -4.41 -4.63 -7.28
C SER A 276 -4.97 -3.85 -6.08
N ILE A 277 -5.73 -2.77 -6.32
CA ILE A 277 -6.39 -1.97 -5.28
C ILE A 277 -7.76 -2.53 -4.87
N GLY A 278 -8.17 -3.65 -5.46
CA GLY A 278 -9.41 -4.34 -5.09
C GLY A 278 -9.46 -4.74 -3.61
N SER A 279 -8.32 -5.10 -3.00
CA SER A 279 -8.24 -5.37 -1.55
C SER A 279 -8.54 -4.13 -0.71
N ILE A 280 -8.10 -2.94 -1.16
CA ILE A 280 -8.45 -1.66 -0.53
C ILE A 280 -9.96 -1.48 -0.59
N PHE A 281 -10.58 -1.67 -1.77
CA PHE A 281 -12.02 -1.52 -1.92
C PHE A 281 -12.83 -2.52 -1.10
N VAL A 282 -12.46 -3.80 -1.09
CA VAL A 282 -13.14 -4.83 -0.30
C VAL A 282 -13.08 -4.50 1.19
N LEU A 283 -11.90 -4.19 1.73
CA LEU A 283 -11.77 -3.87 3.15
C LEU A 283 -12.47 -2.56 3.51
N SER A 284 -12.37 -1.52 2.67
CA SER A 284 -13.10 -0.27 2.88
C SER A 284 -14.61 -0.47 2.85
N LEU A 285 -15.12 -1.33 1.96
CA LEU A 285 -16.54 -1.69 1.89
C LEU A 285 -16.96 -2.44 3.16
N LEU A 286 -16.19 -3.44 3.60
CA LEU A 286 -16.48 -4.17 4.84
C LEU A 286 -16.54 -3.22 6.05
N PHE A 287 -15.54 -2.35 6.20
CA PHE A 287 -15.55 -1.35 7.27
C PHE A 287 -16.73 -0.37 7.14
N TYR A 288 -17.09 0.01 5.93
CA TYR A 288 -18.25 0.87 5.67
C TYR A 288 -19.56 0.21 6.12
N LEU A 289 -19.76 -1.08 5.80
CA LEU A 289 -20.95 -1.85 6.19
C LEU A 289 -21.03 -2.04 7.71
N ILE A 290 -19.89 -2.34 8.35
CA ILE A 290 -19.83 -2.46 9.80
C ILE A 290 -20.18 -1.11 10.45
N CYS A 291 -19.61 0.00 9.96
CA CYS A 291 -19.94 1.34 10.48
C CYS A 291 -21.42 1.71 10.25
N GLY A 292 -21.97 1.39 9.08
CA GLY A 292 -23.37 1.68 8.76
C GLY A 292 -24.36 0.93 9.66
N THR A 293 -24.00 -0.27 10.11
CA THR A 293 -24.89 -1.08 10.94
C THR A 293 -24.87 -0.73 12.40
N THR A 294 -23.71 -0.34 12.94
CA THR A 294 -23.67 0.20 14.30
C THR A 294 -24.44 1.51 14.42
N LEU A 295 -24.55 2.28 13.33
CA LEU A 295 -25.24 3.57 13.29
C LEU A 295 -26.75 3.50 13.00
N GLY A 296 -27.31 2.42 12.41
CA GLY A 296 -28.69 2.51 11.89
C GLY A 296 -29.52 1.25 11.66
N LYS A 297 -29.13 0.04 12.13
CA LYS A 297 -29.89 -1.24 11.90
C LYS A 297 -30.39 -1.43 10.45
N ARG A 298 -29.62 -1.01 9.44
CA ARG A 298 -29.99 -1.14 8.02
C ARG A 298 -29.48 -2.46 7.43
N TYR A 299 -30.24 -3.54 7.62
CA TYR A 299 -29.91 -4.85 7.04
C TYR A 299 -29.78 -4.80 5.50
N SER A 300 -30.49 -3.89 4.83
CA SER A 300 -30.41 -3.70 3.37
C SER A 300 -28.99 -3.39 2.90
N GLY A 301 -28.20 -2.63 3.68
CA GLY A 301 -26.81 -2.31 3.35
C GLY A 301 -25.93 -3.56 3.31
N TRP A 302 -26.08 -4.48 4.25
CA TRP A 302 -25.34 -5.75 4.26
C TRP A 302 -25.70 -6.63 3.07
N VAL A 303 -26.99 -6.77 2.76
CA VAL A 303 -27.45 -7.56 1.60
C VAL A 303 -26.86 -6.99 0.31
N ALA A 304 -26.94 -5.67 0.13
CA ALA A 304 -26.37 -4.98 -1.03
C ALA A 304 -24.83 -5.14 -1.08
N GLY A 305 -24.14 -4.94 0.05
CA GLY A 305 -22.70 -5.14 0.15
C GLY A 305 -22.26 -6.57 -0.17
N ALA A 306 -22.98 -7.58 0.34
CA ALA A 306 -22.73 -8.98 0.02
C ALA A 306 -22.97 -9.27 -1.47
N ALA A 307 -24.00 -8.68 -2.08
CA ALA A 307 -24.23 -8.78 -3.52
C ALA A 307 -23.07 -8.18 -4.34
N ALA A 308 -22.51 -7.03 -3.91
CA ALA A 308 -21.35 -6.43 -4.57
C ALA A 308 -20.11 -7.35 -4.50
N LEU A 309 -19.85 -7.96 -3.34
CA LEU A 309 -18.76 -8.92 -3.17
C LEU A 309 -18.99 -10.20 -4.00
N LEU A 310 -20.23 -10.68 -4.09
CA LEU A 310 -20.58 -11.82 -4.93
C LEU A 310 -20.30 -11.52 -6.41
N VAL A 311 -20.70 -10.33 -6.91
CA VAL A 311 -20.40 -9.91 -8.28
C VAL A 311 -18.89 -9.87 -8.52
N PHE A 312 -18.12 -9.29 -7.59
CA PHE A 312 -16.65 -9.30 -7.67
C PHE A 312 -16.08 -10.73 -7.78
N VAL A 313 -16.55 -11.67 -6.95
CA VAL A 313 -16.10 -13.07 -6.97
C VAL A 313 -16.50 -13.75 -8.28
N VAL A 314 -17.72 -13.56 -8.75
CA VAL A 314 -18.22 -14.14 -10.02
C VAL A 314 -17.42 -13.62 -11.20
N CYS A 315 -17.17 -12.30 -11.30
CA CYS A 315 -16.33 -11.72 -12.35
C CYS A 315 -14.90 -12.27 -12.29
N SER A 316 -14.30 -12.37 -11.10
CA SER A 316 -12.95 -12.89 -10.91
C SER A 316 -12.85 -14.36 -11.30
N PHE A 317 -13.83 -15.18 -10.91
CA PHE A 317 -13.90 -16.59 -11.27
C PHE A 317 -14.12 -16.78 -12.78
N ALA A 318 -15.06 -16.03 -13.38
CA ALA A 318 -15.33 -16.09 -14.81
C ALA A 318 -14.10 -15.69 -15.63
N PHE A 319 -13.40 -14.63 -15.22
CA PHE A 319 -12.16 -14.21 -15.86
C PHE A 319 -11.06 -15.27 -15.74
N SER A 320 -10.82 -15.80 -14.54
CA SER A 320 -9.82 -16.85 -14.31
C SER A 320 -10.08 -18.09 -15.16
N LYS A 321 -11.35 -18.50 -15.28
CA LYS A 321 -11.77 -19.63 -16.12
C LYS A 321 -11.66 -19.36 -17.62
N ALA A 322 -11.94 -18.13 -18.06
CA ALA A 322 -11.87 -17.76 -19.47
C ALA A 322 -10.43 -17.56 -19.96
N TYR A 323 -9.53 -17.15 -19.06
CA TYR A 323 -8.14 -16.79 -19.38
C TYR A 323 -7.15 -17.56 -18.49
N GLU A 324 -7.19 -18.89 -18.58
CA GLU A 324 -6.22 -19.74 -17.90
C GLU A 324 -4.82 -19.49 -18.47
N THR A 325 -3.93 -18.96 -17.64
CA THR A 325 -2.58 -18.55 -18.09
C THR A 325 -1.51 -19.63 -17.90
N ASN A 326 -1.79 -20.66 -17.10
CA ASN A 326 -0.84 -21.71 -16.68
C ASN A 326 0.50 -21.18 -16.10
N LEU A 327 0.60 -19.88 -15.81
CA LEU A 327 1.76 -19.23 -15.21
C LEU A 327 1.55 -19.09 -13.70
N PRO A 328 2.63 -19.17 -12.91
CA PRO A 328 2.55 -19.01 -11.46
C PRO A 328 2.13 -17.58 -11.09
N ASP A 329 1.24 -17.46 -10.09
CA ASP A 329 0.85 -16.17 -9.53
C ASP A 329 1.93 -15.68 -8.56
N LEU A 330 2.62 -14.59 -8.91
CA LEU A 330 3.59 -13.95 -8.03
C LEU A 330 2.94 -13.13 -6.90
N PHE A 331 1.63 -12.89 -6.91
CA PHE A 331 0.91 -12.07 -5.93
C PHE A 331 0.18 -12.90 -4.87
N SER A 332 0.80 -13.98 -4.38
CA SER A 332 0.32 -14.62 -3.16
C SER A 332 0.35 -13.60 -2.00
N PRO A 333 -0.76 -13.36 -1.29
CA PRO A 333 -0.76 -12.45 -0.14
C PRO A 333 0.31 -12.82 0.90
N VAL A 334 0.57 -14.12 1.07
CA VAL A 334 1.62 -14.62 1.97
C VAL A 334 3.01 -14.20 1.49
N LYS A 335 3.28 -14.23 0.19
CA LYS A 335 4.54 -13.78 -0.40
C LYS A 335 4.76 -12.28 -0.18
N ILE A 336 3.71 -11.47 -0.37
CA ILE A 336 3.77 -10.01 -0.16
C ILE A 336 3.98 -9.67 1.32
N VAL A 337 3.17 -10.27 2.20
CA VAL A 337 3.25 -9.99 3.65
C VAL A 337 4.57 -10.50 4.23
N SER A 338 5.10 -11.64 3.74
CA SER A 338 6.43 -12.10 4.16
C SER A 338 7.58 -11.24 3.63
N ALA A 339 7.37 -10.37 2.64
CA ALA A 339 8.40 -9.43 2.19
C ALA A 339 8.64 -8.25 3.15
N ILE A 340 7.78 -8.09 4.17
CA ILE A 340 7.91 -7.01 5.18
C ILE A 340 9.31 -7.03 5.81
N ASP A 341 9.90 -5.85 5.92
CA ASP A 341 11.17 -5.58 6.59
C ASP A 341 11.09 -4.19 7.24
N PHE A 342 10.96 -4.16 8.57
CA PHE A 342 10.73 -2.92 9.32
C PHE A 342 11.94 -1.97 9.37
N HIS A 343 13.11 -2.40 8.88
CA HIS A 343 14.32 -1.57 8.84
C HIS A 343 14.53 -0.88 7.49
N THR A 344 13.61 -1.09 6.54
CA THR A 344 13.72 -0.55 5.19
C THR A 344 12.50 0.32 4.86
N THR A 345 12.51 0.94 3.67
CA THR A 345 11.31 1.55 3.09
C THR A 345 10.43 0.52 2.37
N GLN A 346 10.87 -0.74 2.23
CA GLN A 346 10.18 -1.77 1.46
C GLN A 346 9.86 -1.31 0.02
N GLY A 347 10.81 -0.67 -0.65
CA GLY A 347 10.72 -0.33 -2.07
C GLY A 347 10.92 -1.55 -2.98
N PHE A 348 10.84 -1.33 -4.30
CA PHE A 348 10.97 -2.37 -5.32
C PHE A 348 12.16 -3.30 -5.10
N ALA A 349 13.37 -2.75 -4.90
CA ALA A 349 14.59 -3.54 -4.74
C ALA A 349 14.47 -4.55 -3.58
N ILE A 350 13.97 -4.14 -2.41
CA ILE A 350 13.84 -5.02 -1.25
C ILE A 350 12.83 -6.13 -1.51
N ASN A 351 11.67 -5.79 -2.07
CA ASN A 351 10.66 -6.79 -2.42
C ASN A 351 11.13 -7.73 -3.53
N TYR A 352 11.88 -7.21 -4.51
CA TYR A 352 12.47 -7.97 -5.60
C TYR A 352 13.40 -9.06 -5.06
N LEU A 353 14.28 -8.71 -4.12
CA LEU A 353 15.18 -9.68 -3.47
C LEU A 353 14.41 -10.86 -2.89
N TRP A 354 13.40 -10.58 -2.07
CA TRP A 354 12.58 -11.62 -1.46
C TRP A 354 11.80 -12.41 -2.51
N ALA A 355 11.16 -11.73 -3.45
CA ALA A 355 10.23 -12.32 -4.39
C ALA A 355 10.89 -13.18 -5.47
N GLU A 356 12.06 -12.78 -5.95
CA GLU A 356 12.75 -13.40 -7.09
C GLU A 356 13.89 -14.32 -6.67
N HIS A 357 14.48 -14.13 -5.49
CA HIS A 357 15.62 -14.95 -5.04
C HIS A 357 15.29 -15.85 -3.86
N PHE A 358 14.70 -15.33 -2.78
CA PHE A 358 14.44 -16.14 -1.58
C PHE A 358 13.19 -17.02 -1.70
N TRP A 359 12.10 -16.46 -2.21
CA TRP A 359 10.85 -17.20 -2.37
C TRP A 359 10.99 -18.42 -3.29
N PRO A 360 11.59 -18.31 -4.49
CA PRO A 360 11.74 -19.47 -5.38
C PRO A 360 12.78 -20.48 -4.88
N ALA A 361 13.79 -20.04 -4.11
CA ALA A 361 14.75 -20.94 -3.47
C ALA A 361 14.10 -21.82 -2.38
N THR A 362 12.92 -21.45 -1.88
CA THR A 362 12.22 -22.20 -0.84
C THR A 362 11.36 -23.31 -1.47
N PRO A 363 11.55 -24.58 -1.07
CA PRO A 363 10.71 -25.68 -1.54
C PRO A 363 9.22 -25.38 -1.29
N GLN A 364 8.36 -25.68 -2.27
CA GLN A 364 6.91 -25.38 -2.19
C GLN A 364 6.23 -25.80 -0.88
N PRO A 365 6.49 -26.99 -0.29
CA PRO A 365 5.85 -27.42 0.96
C PRO A 365 6.23 -26.53 2.16
N LEU A 366 7.35 -25.82 2.06
CA LEU A 366 7.95 -25.03 3.13
C LEU A 366 7.73 -23.53 2.98
N GLN A 367 7.20 -23.07 1.85
CA GLN A 367 7.00 -21.65 1.58
C GLN A 367 6.10 -20.98 2.64
N LEU A 368 4.95 -21.58 2.98
CA LEU A 368 4.06 -21.03 4.00
C LEU A 368 4.69 -21.08 5.42
N PRO A 369 5.22 -22.21 5.91
CA PRO A 369 5.92 -22.25 7.19
C PRO A 369 7.07 -21.23 7.29
N MET A 370 7.84 -21.06 6.21
CA MET A 370 8.97 -20.13 6.18
C MET A 370 8.51 -18.67 6.09
N ALA A 371 7.45 -18.39 5.34
CA ALA A 371 6.82 -17.07 5.32
C ALA A 371 6.33 -16.67 6.71
N ILE A 372 5.63 -17.57 7.42
CA ILE A 372 5.18 -17.35 8.80
C ILE A 372 6.40 -17.13 9.70
N TYR A 373 7.46 -17.93 9.56
CA TYR A 373 8.67 -17.78 10.37
C TYR A 373 9.40 -16.45 10.12
N LYS A 374 9.48 -16.00 8.87
CA LYS A 374 10.04 -14.68 8.55
C LYS A 374 9.19 -13.56 9.13
N ILE A 375 7.86 -13.61 8.95
CA ILE A 375 6.95 -12.61 9.55
C ILE A 375 7.14 -12.59 11.06
N SER A 376 7.15 -13.76 11.69
CA SER A 376 7.39 -13.94 13.12
C SER A 376 8.69 -13.27 13.56
N THR A 377 9.79 -13.51 12.83
CA THR A 377 11.11 -12.92 13.07
C THR A 377 11.12 -11.39 12.93
N GLU A 378 10.45 -10.84 11.91
CA GLU A 378 10.31 -9.39 11.71
C GLU A 378 9.49 -8.75 12.82
N PHE A 379 8.42 -9.41 13.26
CA PHE A 379 7.60 -8.92 14.36
C PHE A 379 8.34 -9.00 15.70
N SER A 380 9.08 -10.08 15.98
CA SER A 380 9.82 -10.24 17.23
C SER A 380 11.00 -9.28 17.35
N GLY A 381 11.83 -9.17 16.30
CA GLY A 381 13.08 -8.40 16.33
C GLY A 381 12.96 -6.97 15.80
N GLY A 382 12.07 -6.73 14.83
CA GLY A 382 12.00 -5.46 14.10
C GLY A 382 10.78 -4.58 14.42
N PHE A 383 9.74 -5.09 15.09
CA PHE A 383 8.46 -4.34 15.23
C PHE A 383 8.58 -3.01 15.98
N LEU A 384 9.57 -2.84 16.85
CA LEU A 384 9.85 -1.55 17.48
C LEU A 384 10.16 -0.45 16.46
N GLN A 385 10.67 -0.80 15.27
CA GLN A 385 10.91 0.13 14.17
C GLN A 385 9.65 0.45 13.35
N TRP A 386 8.52 -0.23 13.60
CA TRP A 386 7.29 -0.05 12.84
C TRP A 386 6.84 1.41 12.70
N PRO A 387 6.86 2.27 13.75
CA PRO A 387 6.50 3.69 13.59
C PRO A 387 7.43 4.42 12.62
N ALA A 388 8.74 4.21 12.71
CA ALA A 388 9.73 4.81 11.80
C ALA A 388 9.58 4.27 10.38
N TYR A 389 9.29 2.97 10.24
CA TYR A 389 9.00 2.30 8.99
C TYR A 389 7.77 2.91 8.27
N VAL A 390 6.63 3.05 8.95
CA VAL A 390 5.43 3.69 8.37
C VAL A 390 5.72 5.15 8.01
N PHE A 391 6.44 5.87 8.87
CA PHE A 391 6.86 7.25 8.60
C PHE A 391 7.72 7.37 7.33
N ASN A 392 8.78 6.55 7.22
CA ASN A 392 9.68 6.57 6.06
C ASN A 392 8.95 6.20 4.76
N LYS A 393 8.00 5.27 4.82
CA LYS A 393 7.14 4.95 3.67
C LYS A 393 6.21 6.09 3.31
N ALA A 394 5.66 6.80 4.30
CA ALA A 394 4.86 7.99 4.05
C ALA A 394 5.68 9.11 3.38
N VAL A 395 6.97 9.29 3.74
CA VAL A 395 7.87 10.24 3.05
C VAL A 395 7.95 9.92 1.55
N VAL A 396 8.10 8.65 1.19
CA VAL A 396 8.18 8.22 -0.21
C VAL A 396 6.84 8.42 -0.93
N VAL A 397 5.76 7.87 -0.37
CA VAL A 397 4.43 7.86 -1.00
C VAL A 397 3.87 9.26 -1.18
N PHE A 398 3.99 10.14 -0.18
CA PHE A 398 3.41 11.49 -0.20
C PHE A 398 4.38 12.57 -0.68
N SER A 399 5.49 12.20 -1.31
CA SER A 399 6.44 13.15 -1.90
C SER A 399 5.81 13.99 -3.02
N GLY A 400 4.81 13.45 -3.74
CA GLY A 400 4.18 14.10 -4.89
C GLY A 400 5.07 14.14 -6.14
N THR A 401 6.18 13.40 -6.15
CA THR A 401 7.18 13.41 -7.23
C THR A 401 7.15 12.14 -8.08
N GLY A 402 6.21 11.22 -7.86
CA GLY A 402 6.21 9.89 -8.44
C GLY A 402 6.14 9.91 -9.96
N TYR A 403 4.97 10.29 -10.49
CA TYR A 403 4.75 10.40 -11.93
C TYR A 403 5.47 11.58 -12.55
N TYR A 404 5.73 12.67 -11.80
CA TYR A 404 6.60 13.74 -12.30
C TYR A 404 7.99 13.21 -12.64
N GLY A 405 8.64 12.53 -11.71
CA GLY A 405 9.96 11.94 -11.95
C GLY A 405 9.93 10.93 -13.09
N LEU A 406 8.94 10.04 -13.12
CA LEU A 406 8.85 9.01 -14.15
C LEU A 406 8.51 9.54 -15.56
N SER A 407 7.77 10.64 -15.66
CA SER A 407 7.37 11.25 -16.93
C SER A 407 8.43 12.17 -17.51
N ALA A 408 9.20 12.86 -16.65
CA ALA A 408 10.18 13.87 -17.04
C ALA A 408 11.64 13.36 -17.09
N PHE A 409 11.99 12.29 -16.36
CA PHE A 409 13.37 11.82 -16.29
C PHE A 409 13.80 11.11 -17.59
N ALA A 410 14.94 11.50 -18.14
CA ALA A 410 15.60 10.74 -19.20
C ALA A 410 16.29 9.52 -18.57
N TYR A 411 15.62 8.37 -18.59
CA TYR A 411 16.18 7.15 -18.03
C TYR A 411 17.38 6.65 -18.84
N PRO A 412 18.34 5.95 -18.21
CA PRO A 412 19.45 5.35 -18.93
C PRO A 412 18.94 4.41 -20.03
N PRO A 413 19.59 4.38 -21.21
CA PRO A 413 19.19 3.52 -22.33
C PRO A 413 19.29 2.02 -22.01
N ASP A 414 20.01 1.65 -20.95
CA ASP A 414 20.32 0.26 -20.60
C ASP A 414 19.21 -0.45 -19.79
N ASN A 415 18.07 0.20 -19.54
CA ASN A 415 16.94 -0.48 -18.90
C ASN A 415 16.20 -1.34 -19.95
N PRO A 416 16.21 -2.68 -19.84
CA PRO A 416 15.65 -3.56 -20.86
C PRO A 416 14.12 -3.52 -20.98
N ASP A 417 13.43 -3.03 -19.95
CA ASP A 417 11.98 -2.86 -19.96
C ASP A 417 11.55 -1.49 -20.47
N SER A 418 12.47 -0.52 -20.49
CA SER A 418 12.23 0.77 -21.12
C SER A 418 12.11 0.57 -22.62
N LEU A 419 11.00 1.03 -23.20
CA LEU A 419 10.89 1.13 -24.64
C LEU A 419 11.43 2.50 -25.03
N VAL A 420 12.51 2.50 -25.80
CA VAL A 420 12.97 3.70 -26.51
C VAL A 420 11.94 3.96 -27.61
N THR A 421 10.82 4.58 -27.22
CA THR A 421 9.91 5.21 -28.17
C THR A 421 10.71 6.27 -28.93
N THR A 422 10.46 6.44 -30.23
CA THR A 422 11.03 7.55 -31.01
C THR A 422 10.70 8.92 -30.39
N THR A 423 9.71 8.98 -29.50
CA THR A 423 9.30 10.14 -28.74
C THR A 423 10.25 10.42 -27.57
N VAL A 424 10.97 11.54 -27.65
CA VAL A 424 11.81 12.08 -26.58
C VAL A 424 10.90 12.74 -25.54
N SER A 425 11.13 12.48 -24.25
CA SER A 425 10.42 13.20 -23.18
C SER A 425 10.69 14.70 -23.31
N ASN A 426 9.64 15.50 -23.43
CA ASN A 426 9.74 16.96 -23.53
C ASN A 426 9.19 17.69 -22.29
N ILE A 427 8.80 16.93 -21.25
CA ILE A 427 8.44 17.49 -19.96
C ILE A 427 9.72 17.98 -19.28
N PRO A 428 9.81 19.27 -18.89
CA PRO A 428 11.02 19.81 -18.28
C PRO A 428 11.28 19.16 -16.91
N PHE A 429 12.39 18.43 -16.82
CA PHE A 429 12.87 17.89 -15.55
C PHE A 429 13.68 18.94 -14.78
N SER A 430 13.29 19.20 -13.54
CA SER A 430 14.09 19.95 -12.58
C SER A 430 13.80 19.42 -11.18
N ALA A 431 14.86 18.99 -10.49
CA ALA A 431 14.79 18.58 -9.08
C ALA A 431 14.30 19.72 -8.17
N GLY A 432 14.42 20.98 -8.62
CA GLY A 432 13.86 22.15 -7.94
C GLY A 432 12.33 22.15 -7.86
N PHE A 433 11.62 21.35 -8.67
CA PHE A 433 10.17 21.18 -8.54
C PHE A 433 9.76 20.26 -7.39
N PHE A 434 10.63 19.38 -6.89
CA PHE A 434 10.24 18.40 -5.88
C PHE A 434 9.69 19.03 -4.59
N PRO A 435 10.31 20.07 -4.00
CA PRO A 435 9.75 20.74 -2.82
C PRO A 435 8.37 21.35 -3.08
N TRP A 436 8.10 21.85 -4.30
CA TRP A 436 6.80 22.41 -4.66
C TRP A 436 5.70 21.37 -4.71
N LEU A 437 5.97 20.23 -5.34
CA LEU A 437 4.99 19.13 -5.42
C LEU A 437 4.71 18.57 -4.02
N SER A 438 5.75 18.40 -3.20
CA SER A 438 5.63 18.03 -1.79
C SER A 438 4.80 19.06 -1.00
N LEU A 439 4.99 20.37 -1.21
CA LEU A 439 4.20 21.41 -0.56
C LEU A 439 2.72 21.34 -0.94
N ILE A 440 2.43 21.09 -2.22
CA ILE A 440 1.04 20.88 -2.69
C ILE A 440 0.44 19.69 -1.96
N VAL A 441 1.11 18.53 -1.92
CA VAL A 441 0.59 17.36 -1.19
C VAL A 441 0.40 17.65 0.30
N PHE A 442 1.34 18.34 0.94
CA PHE A 442 1.21 18.77 2.33
C PHE A 442 -0.06 19.60 2.57
N MET A 443 -0.38 20.52 1.65
CA MET A 443 -1.60 21.32 1.73
C MET A 443 -2.87 20.49 1.67
N TYR A 444 -2.88 19.41 0.86
CA TYR A 444 -4.01 18.49 0.80
C TYR A 444 -4.14 17.74 2.12
N LEU A 445 -3.04 17.31 2.71
CA LEU A 445 -3.03 16.60 3.98
C LEU A 445 -3.55 17.48 5.12
N VAL A 446 -3.02 18.70 5.28
CA VAL A 446 -3.48 19.66 6.30
C VAL A 446 -4.95 20.02 6.10
N SER A 447 -5.33 20.35 4.86
CA SER A 447 -6.73 20.67 4.54
C SER A 447 -7.63 19.47 4.81
N ALA A 448 -7.23 18.25 4.44
CA ALA A 448 -8.00 17.05 4.72
C ALA A 448 -8.18 16.82 6.23
N VAL A 449 -7.14 17.02 7.04
CA VAL A 449 -7.24 16.97 8.52
C VAL A 449 -8.29 17.97 9.01
N VAL A 450 -8.21 19.24 8.58
CA VAL A 450 -9.20 20.27 8.96
C VAL A 450 -10.60 19.88 8.49
N GLY A 451 -10.73 19.36 7.26
CA GLY A 451 -12.00 18.91 6.71
C GLY A 451 -12.62 17.75 7.47
N VAL A 452 -11.81 16.82 7.97
CA VAL A 452 -12.24 15.71 8.84
C VAL A 452 -12.80 16.23 10.17
N PHE A 453 -12.20 17.27 10.74
CA PHE A 453 -12.73 17.91 11.96
C PHE A 453 -13.96 18.78 11.70
N ARG A 454 -14.05 19.45 10.54
CA ARG A 454 -15.17 20.35 10.20
C ARG A 454 -16.39 19.63 9.66
N SER A 455 -16.22 18.48 9.01
CA SER A 455 -17.34 17.70 8.52
C SER A 455 -17.83 16.74 9.60
N LYS A 456 -19.15 16.61 9.76
CA LYS A 456 -19.74 15.51 10.52
C LYS A 456 -19.51 14.23 9.71
N VAL A 457 -18.28 13.69 9.71
CA VAL A 457 -17.95 12.48 8.96
C VAL A 457 -18.61 11.28 9.64
N VAL A 458 -19.92 11.13 9.44
CA VAL A 458 -20.72 10.04 10.02
C VAL A 458 -21.33 9.17 8.93
N SER A 459 -21.42 9.69 7.70
CA SER A 459 -21.98 8.97 6.56
C SER A 459 -21.54 9.59 5.22
N GLY A 460 -21.98 8.98 4.13
CA GLY A 460 -21.76 9.51 2.78
C GLY A 460 -20.35 9.33 2.24
N PRO A 461 -20.01 10.02 1.13
CA PRO A 461 -18.72 9.89 0.46
C PRO A 461 -17.51 10.29 1.33
N ALA A 462 -17.67 11.23 2.28
CA ALA A 462 -16.59 11.60 3.20
C ALA A 462 -16.17 10.45 4.13
N LEU A 463 -17.14 9.65 4.61
CA LEU A 463 -16.83 8.47 5.43
C LEU A 463 -16.08 7.42 4.59
N VAL A 464 -16.54 7.17 3.37
CA VAL A 464 -15.88 6.23 2.46
C VAL A 464 -14.46 6.71 2.13
N SER A 465 -14.27 8.02 1.91
CA SER A 465 -12.95 8.61 1.68
C SER A 465 -11.98 8.38 2.86
N LEU A 466 -12.46 8.57 4.10
CA LEU A 466 -11.67 8.24 5.29
C LEU A 466 -11.32 6.75 5.34
N LEU A 467 -12.28 5.86 5.10
CA LEU A 467 -12.05 4.42 5.14
C LEU A 467 -11.08 3.96 4.06
N VAL A 468 -11.14 4.54 2.85
CA VAL A 468 -10.17 4.29 1.78
C VAL A 468 -8.77 4.74 2.21
N LEU A 469 -8.64 5.92 2.81
CA LEU A 469 -7.36 6.42 3.34
C LEU A 469 -6.80 5.55 4.47
N GLY A 470 -7.64 5.14 5.42
CA GLY A 470 -7.24 4.27 6.52
C GLY A 470 -6.79 2.89 6.03
N VAL A 471 -7.54 2.28 5.12
CA VAL A 471 -7.18 0.99 4.52
C VAL A 471 -5.94 1.12 3.63
N PHE A 472 -5.79 2.21 2.88
CA PHE A 472 -4.57 2.51 2.14
C PHE A 472 -3.36 2.59 3.07
N GLY A 473 -3.48 3.31 4.20
CA GLY A 473 -2.42 3.36 5.21
C GLY A 473 -2.07 1.97 5.77
N LEU A 474 -3.07 1.13 6.02
CA LEU A 474 -2.86 -0.23 6.52
C LEU A 474 -2.14 -1.11 5.48
N LEU A 475 -2.64 -1.13 4.25
CA LEU A 475 -2.14 -2.03 3.21
C LEU A 475 -0.85 -1.52 2.56
N VAL A 476 -0.79 -0.26 2.16
CA VAL A 476 0.36 0.29 1.40
C VAL A 476 1.49 0.70 2.35
N LEU A 477 1.19 1.50 3.39
CA LEU A 477 2.23 1.92 4.32
C LEU A 477 2.59 0.79 5.30
N GLY A 478 1.61 0.04 5.79
CA GLY A 478 1.84 -1.05 6.75
C GLY A 478 2.52 -2.28 6.16
N MET A 479 2.05 -2.79 5.01
CA MET A 479 2.45 -4.14 4.54
C MET A 479 3.02 -4.20 3.11
N GLY A 480 2.61 -3.28 2.24
CA GLY A 480 2.87 -3.34 0.81
C GLY A 480 4.12 -2.58 0.38
N GLU A 481 4.43 -2.62 -0.91
CA GLU A 481 5.54 -1.83 -1.45
C GLU A 481 5.31 -0.31 -1.28
N SER A 482 6.36 0.45 -0.98
CA SER A 482 6.28 1.92 -1.08
C SER A 482 6.65 2.40 -2.48
N GLN A 483 5.74 3.08 -3.15
CA GLN A 483 6.03 3.81 -4.40
C GLN A 483 5.39 5.20 -4.34
N ALA A 484 6.13 6.23 -4.75
CA ALA A 484 5.67 7.63 -4.75
C ALA A 484 4.34 7.81 -5.53
N ARG A 485 4.22 7.10 -6.65
CA ARG A 485 3.04 7.13 -7.52
C ARG A 485 1.74 6.59 -6.89
N TYR A 486 1.81 5.83 -5.80
CA TYR A 486 0.60 5.29 -5.14
C TYR A 486 -0.28 6.37 -4.51
N SER A 487 0.25 7.58 -4.28
CA SER A 487 -0.54 8.69 -3.76
C SER A 487 -1.64 9.16 -4.74
N ALA A 488 -1.50 8.90 -6.05
CA ALA A 488 -2.55 9.13 -7.04
C ALA A 488 -3.86 8.39 -6.70
N ILE A 489 -3.76 7.18 -6.15
CA ILE A 489 -4.90 6.31 -5.83
C ILE A 489 -5.79 6.96 -4.77
N ILE A 490 -5.22 7.75 -3.86
CA ILE A 490 -5.96 8.41 -2.77
C ILE A 490 -6.27 9.88 -3.05
N ALA A 491 -5.87 10.41 -4.21
CA ALA A 491 -6.12 11.80 -4.59
C ALA A 491 -7.60 12.19 -4.54
N PRO A 492 -8.58 11.37 -5.02
CA PRO A 492 -9.99 11.69 -4.88
C PRO A 492 -10.42 11.83 -3.41
N ALA A 493 -10.00 10.91 -2.54
CA ALA A 493 -10.33 10.96 -1.11
C ALA A 493 -9.77 12.23 -0.44
N LEU A 494 -8.51 12.57 -0.72
CA LEU A 494 -7.87 13.79 -0.21
C LEU A 494 -8.55 15.05 -0.73
N ALA A 495 -8.88 15.12 -2.01
CA ALA A 495 -9.52 16.28 -2.63
C ALA A 495 -10.91 16.58 -2.04
N LEU A 496 -11.73 15.55 -1.77
CA LEU A 496 -13.02 15.74 -1.11
C LEU A 496 -12.85 16.24 0.32
N LEU A 497 -11.99 15.59 1.12
CA LEU A 497 -11.78 15.96 2.51
C LEU A 497 -11.19 17.37 2.62
N ALA A 498 -10.24 17.73 1.76
CA ALA A 498 -9.69 19.07 1.68
C ALA A 498 -10.76 20.12 1.31
N ALA A 499 -11.65 19.84 0.35
CA ALA A 499 -12.73 20.76 -0.01
C ALA A 499 -13.71 21.02 1.15
N LEU A 500 -13.99 19.99 1.96
CA LEU A 500 -14.84 20.11 3.16
C LEU A 500 -14.23 20.98 4.26
N ALA A 501 -12.92 21.21 4.23
CA ALA A 501 -12.24 22.15 5.12
C ALA A 501 -12.66 23.59 4.88
N PHE A 502 -13.01 23.94 3.64
CA PHE A 502 -13.40 25.30 3.26
C PHE A 502 -14.92 25.47 3.25
N PHE A 503 -15.64 24.46 2.77
CA PHE A 503 -17.08 24.48 2.63
C PHE A 503 -17.72 23.30 3.37
N SER A 504 -17.87 23.42 4.69
CA SER A 504 -18.59 22.41 5.47
C SER A 504 -20.11 22.64 5.37
N PRO A 505 -20.93 21.60 5.16
CA PRO A 505 -22.40 21.71 5.14
C PRO A 505 -23.02 21.96 6.53
N VAL A 506 -22.20 22.07 7.59
CA VAL A 506 -22.67 22.21 8.98
C VAL A 506 -22.68 23.69 9.40
N THR A 507 -23.81 24.18 9.91
CA THR A 507 -23.99 25.54 10.45
C THR A 507 -23.04 25.84 11.61
N GLU A 508 -22.49 27.07 11.62
CA GLU A 508 -21.43 27.54 12.53
C GLU A 508 -21.84 27.57 14.02
N GLU A 509 -23.13 27.57 14.34
CA GLU A 509 -23.67 27.83 15.69
C GLU A 509 -23.43 26.73 16.74
N ALA A 510 -22.90 25.56 16.37
CA ALA A 510 -22.69 24.43 17.30
C ALA A 510 -21.22 23.99 17.42
N ALA A 511 -20.26 24.86 17.08
CA ALA A 511 -18.85 24.51 16.96
C ALA A 511 -18.12 24.14 18.29
N PRO A 512 -18.29 24.87 19.42
CA PRO A 512 -17.43 24.66 20.60
C PRO A 512 -17.70 23.33 21.34
N GLU A 513 -18.96 23.05 21.66
CA GLU A 513 -19.34 21.81 22.36
C GLU A 513 -19.07 20.56 21.52
N ARG A 514 -19.19 20.69 20.19
CA ARG A 514 -18.87 19.61 19.26
C ARG A 514 -17.38 19.32 19.20
N LEU A 515 -16.52 20.33 19.24
CA LEU A 515 -15.06 20.12 19.20
C LEU A 515 -14.60 19.25 20.39
N VAL A 516 -15.17 19.50 21.57
CA VAL A 516 -14.88 18.75 22.80
C VAL A 516 -15.38 17.30 22.70
N SER A 517 -16.63 17.09 22.25
CA SER A 517 -17.20 15.74 22.08
C SER A 517 -16.46 14.92 20.98
N PHE A 518 -16.12 15.55 19.86
CA PHE A 518 -15.34 14.92 18.80
C PHE A 518 -13.91 14.60 19.26
N GLY A 519 -13.28 15.50 19.99
CA GLY A 519 -11.93 15.31 20.55
C GLY A 519 -11.86 14.07 21.44
N LYS A 520 -12.85 13.85 22.31
CA LYS A 520 -12.94 12.64 23.15
C LYS A 520 -12.97 11.36 22.30
N GLY A 521 -13.74 11.33 21.22
CA GLY A 521 -13.84 10.15 20.36
C GLY A 521 -12.51 9.77 19.69
N TYR A 522 -11.74 10.76 19.23
CA TYR A 522 -10.41 10.53 18.68
C TYR A 522 -9.40 10.08 19.73
N LEU A 523 -9.45 10.64 20.94
CA LEU A 523 -8.59 10.20 22.04
C LEU A 523 -8.87 8.75 22.44
N ILE A 524 -10.15 8.34 22.49
CA ILE A 524 -10.52 6.93 22.72
C ILE A 524 -9.98 6.07 21.57
N GLY A 525 -10.22 6.45 20.32
CA GLY A 525 -9.70 5.71 19.16
C GLY A 525 -8.17 5.58 19.18
N LEU A 526 -7.44 6.64 19.54
CA LEU A 526 -5.99 6.64 19.67
C LEU A 526 -5.52 5.75 20.82
N ALA A 527 -6.18 5.80 21.97
CA ALA A 527 -5.88 4.93 23.11
C ALA A 527 -6.04 3.45 22.74
N VAL A 528 -7.06 3.12 21.93
CA VAL A 528 -7.26 1.75 21.41
C VAL A 528 -6.15 1.34 20.46
N ILE A 529 -5.74 2.23 19.53
CA ILE A 529 -4.63 1.97 18.61
C ILE A 529 -3.33 1.74 19.38
N LEU A 530 -3.04 2.58 20.38
CA LEU A 530 -1.88 2.43 21.25
C LEU A 530 -1.95 1.12 22.05
N GLY A 531 -3.12 0.78 22.59
CA GLY A 531 -3.36 -0.49 23.27
C GLY A 531 -3.10 -1.69 22.36
N LEU A 532 -3.59 -1.67 21.11
CA LEU A 532 -3.32 -2.71 20.11
C LEU A 532 -1.83 -2.80 19.78
N PHE A 533 -1.15 -1.67 19.60
CA PHE A 533 0.30 -1.65 19.38
C PHE A 533 1.06 -2.30 20.55
N LEU A 534 0.69 -1.98 21.79
CA LEU A 534 1.29 -2.59 22.98
C LEU A 534 0.98 -4.10 23.09
N ILE A 535 -0.25 -4.51 22.77
CA ILE A 535 -0.61 -5.94 22.73
C ILE A 535 0.23 -6.67 21.69
N ILE A 536 0.36 -6.11 20.47
CA ILE A 536 1.19 -6.70 19.43
C ILE A 536 2.63 -6.80 19.93
N LEU A 537 3.20 -5.72 20.47
CA LEU A 537 4.56 -5.70 21.02
C LEU A 537 4.79 -6.74 22.12
N LEU A 538 3.79 -7.03 22.95
CA LEU A 538 3.86 -8.10 23.96
C LEU A 538 3.80 -9.48 23.32
N LEU A 539 2.90 -9.68 22.35
CA LEU A 539 2.77 -10.93 21.59
C LEU A 539 4.02 -11.21 20.76
N THR A 540 4.70 -10.19 20.23
CA THR A 540 5.88 -10.41 19.39
C THR A 540 7.07 -10.97 20.17
N LYS A 541 7.14 -10.75 21.49
CA LYS A 541 8.21 -11.30 22.35
C LYS A 541 8.14 -12.82 22.54
N VAL A 542 6.98 -13.44 22.31
CA VAL A 542 6.80 -14.90 22.44
C VAL A 542 6.82 -15.61 21.09
N LEU A 543 6.92 -14.86 20.00
CA LEU A 543 6.95 -15.39 18.65
C LEU A 543 8.32 -16.04 18.35
N PRO A 544 8.35 -17.19 17.66
CA PRO A 544 9.60 -17.79 17.21
C PRO A 544 10.40 -16.81 16.33
N SER A 545 11.69 -16.66 16.62
CA SER A 545 12.60 -15.74 15.93
C SER A 545 13.91 -16.42 15.61
N SER A 546 14.61 -15.96 14.56
CA SER A 546 16.01 -16.36 14.33
C SER A 546 17.00 -15.62 15.24
N GLU A 547 16.56 -14.57 15.92
CA GLU A 547 17.43 -13.68 16.71
C GLU A 547 18.27 -14.42 17.75
N GLN A 548 17.64 -15.34 18.51
CA GLN A 548 18.32 -16.11 19.54
C GLN A 548 19.40 -17.02 18.92
N LEU A 549 19.13 -17.64 17.77
CA LEU A 549 20.07 -18.54 17.10
C LEU A 549 21.20 -17.76 16.43
N ASN A 550 20.88 -16.63 15.80
CA ASN A 550 21.87 -15.75 15.17
C ASN A 550 22.87 -15.20 16.20
N GLY A 551 22.40 -14.86 17.41
CA GLY A 551 23.26 -14.41 18.52
C GLY A 551 24.20 -15.49 19.07
N GLN A 552 23.95 -16.77 18.75
CA GLN A 552 24.80 -17.90 19.14
C GLN A 552 25.83 -18.27 18.07
N VAL A 553 25.74 -17.67 16.87
CA VAL A 553 26.69 -17.93 15.79
C VAL A 553 28.04 -17.30 16.11
N LYS A 554 29.10 -18.10 16.04
CA LYS A 554 30.47 -17.67 16.39
C LYS A 554 31.45 -18.02 15.28
N LEU A 555 32.46 -17.17 15.10
CA LEU A 555 33.60 -17.48 14.25
C LEU A 555 34.54 -18.36 15.05
N VAL A 556 35.03 -19.42 14.44
CA VAL A 556 35.96 -20.35 15.09
C VAL A 556 37.29 -20.33 14.35
N ASP A 557 38.37 -20.36 15.11
CA ASP A 557 39.71 -20.58 14.56
C ASP A 557 39.83 -22.02 14.09
N ALA A 558 40.26 -22.19 12.85
CA ALA A 558 40.32 -23.50 12.21
C ALA A 558 41.27 -24.50 12.88
N THR A 559 42.18 -24.01 13.73
CA THR A 559 43.04 -24.83 14.60
C THR A 559 42.25 -25.66 15.61
N ALA A 560 41.04 -25.23 16.00
CA ALA A 560 40.18 -25.95 16.94
C ALA A 560 39.48 -27.18 16.30
N LEU A 561 39.45 -27.30 14.97
CA LEU A 561 38.68 -28.31 14.23
C LEU A 561 39.56 -29.26 13.39
N GLN A 562 40.86 -29.37 13.70
CA GLN A 562 41.86 -30.20 12.99
C GLN A 562 41.93 -29.98 11.46
N SER A 563 41.39 -28.86 10.98
CA SER A 563 41.29 -28.52 9.55
C SER A 563 42.44 -27.57 9.19
N THR A 564 43.57 -28.11 8.76
CA THR A 564 44.81 -27.36 8.49
C THR A 564 44.75 -26.40 7.29
N SER A 565 43.68 -26.40 6.47
CA SER A 565 43.63 -25.69 5.18
C SER A 565 42.66 -24.50 5.10
N CYS A 566 41.97 -24.16 6.19
CA CYS A 566 41.04 -23.02 6.26
C CYS A 566 41.56 -22.09 7.36
N SER A 567 41.64 -20.77 7.16
CA SER A 567 41.87 -19.82 8.26
C SER A 567 40.78 -18.76 8.21
N SER A 568 40.21 -18.45 9.37
CA SER A 568 39.23 -17.38 9.55
C SER A 568 39.89 -16.00 9.69
N ASP A 569 41.22 -15.90 9.53
CA ASP A 569 41.95 -14.63 9.57
C ASP A 569 41.41 -13.65 8.51
N GLY A 570 41.11 -12.42 8.94
CA GLY A 570 40.52 -11.39 8.08
C GLY A 570 39.05 -11.63 7.72
N VAL A 571 38.37 -12.56 8.40
CA VAL A 571 36.91 -12.72 8.36
C VAL A 571 36.28 -12.05 9.58
N SER A 572 35.15 -11.37 9.38
CA SER A 572 34.35 -10.81 10.47
C SER A 572 32.92 -11.32 10.43
N LEU A 573 32.31 -11.44 11.62
CA LEU A 573 30.89 -11.72 11.77
C LEU A 573 30.14 -10.46 12.19
N ALA A 574 29.03 -10.19 11.51
CA ALA A 574 28.08 -9.16 11.89
C ALA A 574 26.68 -9.78 12.01
N PRO A 575 26.25 -10.19 13.22
CA PRO A 575 24.92 -10.72 13.45
C PRO A 575 23.87 -9.60 13.51
N ASP A 576 22.67 -9.93 13.04
CA ASP A 576 21.41 -9.18 13.14
C ASP A 576 20.27 -10.17 13.48
N TYR A 577 19.10 -9.68 13.90
CA TYR A 577 17.98 -10.52 14.35
C TYR A 577 17.48 -11.49 13.27
N LYS A 578 17.69 -11.18 11.99
CA LYS A 578 17.28 -12.00 10.83
C LYS A 578 18.41 -12.69 10.07
N LYS A 579 19.67 -12.29 10.27
CA LYS A 579 20.80 -12.86 9.53
C LYS A 579 22.13 -12.72 10.25
N VAL A 580 23.11 -13.55 9.88
CA VAL A 580 24.51 -13.40 10.27
C VAL A 580 25.35 -13.21 9.01
N ARG A 581 26.00 -12.06 8.91
CA ARG A 581 26.91 -11.76 7.80
C ARG A 581 28.31 -12.26 8.10
N VAL A 582 28.87 -13.05 7.21
CA VAL A 582 30.26 -13.49 7.22
C VAL A 582 31.01 -12.69 6.14
N ALA A 583 31.75 -11.67 6.56
CA ALA A 583 32.47 -10.78 5.65
C ALA A 583 33.94 -11.18 5.55
N PHE A 584 34.43 -11.30 4.32
CA PHE A 584 35.81 -11.68 3.99
C PHE A 584 36.59 -10.44 3.55
N ALA A 585 37.74 -10.18 4.16
CA ALA A 585 38.73 -9.25 3.62
C ALA A 585 39.30 -9.77 2.28
N GLY A 586 39.92 -8.88 1.49
CA GLY A 586 40.34 -9.19 0.12
C GLY A 586 41.20 -10.46 -0.04
N THR A 587 42.10 -10.72 0.91
CA THR A 587 42.99 -11.89 0.93
C THR A 587 42.39 -13.12 1.63
N SER A 588 41.33 -12.95 2.42
CA SER A 588 40.68 -14.02 3.16
C SER A 588 39.71 -14.79 2.26
N ASN A 589 39.87 -16.11 2.23
CA ASN A 589 39.12 -16.98 1.33
C ASN A 589 38.37 -18.11 2.05
N CYS A 590 38.47 -18.22 3.37
CA CYS A 590 37.82 -19.30 4.12
C CYS A 590 37.31 -18.79 5.47
N ALA A 591 36.19 -19.32 5.93
CA ALA A 591 35.58 -18.99 7.21
C ALA A 591 35.01 -20.26 7.83
N VAL A 592 35.23 -20.43 9.12
CA VAL A 592 34.62 -21.51 9.90
C VAL A 592 33.67 -20.91 10.91
N VAL A 593 32.39 -21.17 10.72
CA VAL A 593 31.31 -20.60 11.51
C VAL A 593 30.66 -21.71 12.32
N LYS A 594 30.60 -21.55 13.64
CA LYS A 594 29.91 -22.44 14.56
C LYS A 594 28.49 -21.94 14.78
N LEU A 595 27.54 -22.86 14.69
CA LEU A 595 26.13 -22.65 14.95
C LEU A 595 25.70 -23.58 16.08
N ASP A 596 25.51 -23.01 17.26
CA ASP A 596 24.93 -23.72 18.40
C ASP A 596 23.41 -23.82 18.23
N VAL A 597 22.84 -25.02 18.37
CA VAL A 597 21.39 -25.26 18.24
C VAL A 597 20.80 -25.85 19.52
N PRO A 598 19.53 -25.56 19.86
CA PRO A 598 18.92 -26.06 21.08
C PRO A 598 18.89 -27.59 21.16
N ALA A 599 19.00 -28.13 22.37
CA ALA A 599 18.86 -29.57 22.60
C ALA A 599 17.48 -30.07 22.14
N GLY A 600 17.45 -31.24 21.47
CA GLY A 600 16.23 -31.82 20.90
C GLY A 600 15.83 -31.29 19.51
N THR A 601 16.67 -30.44 18.91
CA THR A 601 16.53 -30.05 17.49
C THR A 601 16.71 -31.28 16.60
N ALA A 602 15.72 -31.56 15.75
CA ALA A 602 15.79 -32.64 14.75
C ALA A 602 16.10 -32.11 13.36
N THR A 603 15.80 -30.84 13.08
CA THR A 603 16.04 -30.25 11.76
C THR A 603 16.53 -28.82 11.91
N VAL A 604 17.51 -28.44 11.11
CA VAL A 604 18.01 -27.07 11.01
C VAL A 604 17.81 -26.58 9.58
N SER A 605 17.31 -25.35 9.42
CA SER A 605 17.19 -24.73 8.11
C SER A 605 17.58 -23.26 8.10
N PHE A 606 18.13 -22.77 6.99
CA PHE A 606 18.52 -21.38 6.79
C PHE A 606 18.69 -21.07 5.30
N TYR A 607 18.81 -19.79 4.95
CA TYR A 607 19.24 -19.36 3.62
C TYR A 607 20.73 -19.02 3.63
N LEU A 608 21.43 -19.41 2.57
CA LEU A 608 22.76 -18.90 2.23
C LEU A 608 22.63 -18.01 1.01
N SER A 609 23.00 -16.73 1.15
CA SER A 609 22.94 -15.77 0.06
C SER A 609 24.25 -15.00 -0.09
N GLY A 610 24.71 -14.81 -1.33
CA GLY A 610 25.88 -13.98 -1.61
C GLY A 610 25.58 -12.48 -1.44
N SER A 611 26.58 -11.65 -1.73
CA SER A 611 26.48 -10.19 -1.63
C SER A 611 25.75 -9.50 -2.78
N ARG A 612 25.62 -10.19 -3.91
CA ARG A 612 25.00 -9.68 -5.13
C ARG A 612 23.75 -10.49 -5.50
N PHE A 613 22.70 -9.77 -5.87
CA PHE A 613 21.44 -10.30 -6.37
C PHE A 613 21.20 -9.72 -7.75
N PRO A 614 21.79 -10.32 -8.80
CA PRO A 614 21.67 -9.79 -10.15
C PRO A 614 20.21 -9.82 -10.61
N PHE A 615 19.79 -8.79 -11.37
CA PHE A 615 18.55 -8.89 -12.11
C PHE A 615 18.64 -10.01 -13.15
N ARG A 616 17.50 -10.55 -13.61
CA ARG A 616 17.51 -11.72 -14.51
C ARG A 616 18.23 -11.50 -15.85
N PHE A 617 18.30 -10.26 -16.35
CA PHE A 617 19.04 -9.92 -17.56
C PHE A 617 20.54 -9.70 -17.31
N GLU A 618 20.97 -9.59 -16.04
CA GLU A 618 22.37 -9.49 -15.68
C GLU A 618 23.02 -10.88 -15.62
N GLY A 619 24.30 -10.97 -15.98
CA GLY A 619 25.08 -12.19 -15.80
C GLY A 619 25.29 -12.54 -14.32
N PRO A 620 25.72 -13.79 -14.02
CA PRO A 620 26.00 -14.21 -12.65
C PRO A 620 27.07 -13.33 -12.00
N GLY A 621 27.01 -13.23 -10.66
CA GLY A 621 27.99 -12.46 -9.90
C GLY A 621 29.39 -13.06 -10.02
N PRO A 622 30.46 -12.23 -9.94
CA PRO A 622 31.83 -12.70 -10.10
C PRO A 622 32.33 -13.56 -8.93
N ASN A 623 31.63 -13.58 -7.79
CA ASN A 623 32.08 -14.26 -6.58
C ASN A 623 31.24 -15.50 -6.31
N VAL A 624 31.90 -16.66 -6.36
CA VAL A 624 31.31 -17.95 -6.04
C VAL A 624 31.84 -18.39 -4.67
N PHE A 625 30.95 -18.85 -3.80
CA PHE A 625 31.30 -19.42 -2.50
C PHE A 625 30.92 -20.90 -2.49
N SER A 626 31.81 -21.77 -2.04
CA SER A 626 31.45 -23.14 -1.67
C SER A 626 31.19 -23.23 -0.17
N TYR A 627 30.24 -24.05 0.26
CA TYR A 627 29.97 -24.29 1.67
C TYR A 627 29.89 -25.78 2.00
N GLN A 628 30.21 -26.12 3.24
CA GLN A 628 30.00 -27.42 3.86
C GLN A 628 29.43 -27.22 5.27
N LEU A 629 28.31 -27.88 5.56
CA LEU A 629 27.71 -27.94 6.89
C LEU A 629 28.02 -29.30 7.51
N LEU A 630 28.61 -29.29 8.69
CA LEU A 630 29.12 -30.47 9.39
C LEU A 630 28.45 -30.62 10.76
N ALA A 631 28.28 -31.86 11.20
CA ALA A 631 28.05 -32.23 12.60
C ALA A 631 29.15 -33.22 13.02
N GLY A 632 30.07 -32.78 13.89
CA GLY A 632 31.34 -33.46 14.09
C GLY A 632 32.10 -33.59 12.76
N GLU A 633 32.44 -34.82 12.38
CA GLU A 633 33.13 -35.13 11.11
C GLU A 633 32.18 -35.40 9.93
N SER A 634 30.87 -35.53 10.18
CA SER A 634 29.90 -35.90 9.15
C SER A 634 29.43 -34.68 8.36
N ILE A 635 29.55 -34.74 7.03
CA ILE A 635 29.00 -33.72 6.11
C ILE A 635 27.48 -33.91 6.01
N LEU A 636 26.72 -32.95 6.53
CA LEU A 636 25.26 -32.94 6.45
C LEU A 636 24.76 -32.32 5.13
N SER A 637 25.46 -31.29 4.64
CA SER A 637 25.13 -30.62 3.38
C SER A 637 26.36 -29.93 2.80
N SER A 638 26.43 -29.83 1.48
CA SER A 638 27.46 -29.07 0.79
C SER A 638 26.89 -28.51 -0.51
N GLY A 639 27.40 -27.37 -0.95
CA GLY A 639 26.98 -26.75 -2.21
C GLY A 639 27.82 -25.53 -2.56
N GLN A 640 27.37 -24.79 -3.58
CA GLN A 640 27.97 -23.53 -4.00
C GLN A 640 26.89 -22.46 -4.17
N THR A 641 27.20 -21.22 -3.80
CA THR A 641 26.41 -20.02 -4.11
C THR A 641 27.21 -19.17 -5.10
N GLY A 642 26.53 -18.51 -6.05
CA GLY A 642 27.19 -17.69 -7.08
C GLY A 642 26.49 -17.80 -8.44
N GLU A 643 26.19 -19.03 -8.88
CA GLU A 643 25.30 -19.27 -10.03
C GLU A 643 23.83 -19.03 -9.62
N THR A 644 23.43 -19.59 -8.48
CA THR A 644 22.23 -19.21 -7.74
C THR A 644 22.60 -18.22 -6.65
N SER A 645 21.90 -17.09 -6.59
CA SER A 645 22.16 -16.02 -5.61
C SER A 645 21.76 -16.40 -4.19
N VAL A 646 20.81 -17.35 -4.04
CA VAL A 646 20.28 -17.83 -2.76
C VAL A 646 20.08 -19.33 -2.83
N ASN A 647 20.56 -20.04 -1.79
CA ASN A 647 20.28 -21.45 -1.56
C ASN A 647 19.53 -21.62 -0.24
N TYR A 648 18.45 -22.39 -0.26
CA TYR A 648 17.79 -22.85 0.96
C TYR A 648 18.42 -24.17 1.42
N VAL A 649 18.97 -24.17 2.63
CA VAL A 649 19.59 -25.36 3.24
C VAL A 649 18.68 -25.87 4.33
N GLN A 650 18.33 -27.15 4.27
CA GLN A 650 17.62 -27.86 5.33
C GLN A 650 18.27 -29.22 5.54
N VAL A 651 18.63 -29.51 6.79
CA VAL A 651 19.27 -30.78 7.16
C VAL A 651 18.59 -31.39 8.38
N GLU A 652 18.43 -32.71 8.36
CA GLU A 652 18.06 -33.49 9.53
C GLU A 652 19.32 -33.77 10.37
N LEU A 653 19.18 -33.62 11.68
CA LEU A 653 20.26 -33.89 12.63
C LEU A 653 20.21 -35.36 13.06
N PRO A 654 21.36 -36.07 13.06
CA PRO A 654 21.43 -37.43 13.58
C PRO A 654 20.94 -37.50 15.03
N LYS A 655 20.23 -38.57 15.40
CA LYS A 655 19.78 -38.77 16.79
C LYS A 655 21.01 -38.81 17.72
N GLY A 656 21.04 -37.93 18.72
CA GLY A 656 22.17 -37.82 19.65
C GLY A 656 23.37 -37.05 19.09
N SER A 657 23.25 -36.37 17.95
CA SER A 657 24.28 -35.48 17.44
C SER A 657 24.57 -34.35 18.44
N GLU A 658 25.82 -33.92 18.48
CA GLU A 658 26.23 -32.74 19.24
C GLU A 658 25.38 -31.52 18.83
N HIS A 659 25.11 -30.64 19.80
CA HIS A 659 24.33 -29.41 19.63
C HIS A 659 25.07 -28.32 18.84
N GLU A 660 26.10 -28.72 18.10
CA GLU A 660 27.08 -27.87 17.47
C GLU A 660 27.19 -28.24 16.00
N LEU A 661 26.87 -27.28 15.13
CA LEU A 661 27.06 -27.40 13.70
C LEU A 661 28.20 -26.49 13.25
N VAL A 662 28.99 -26.98 12.30
CA VAL A 662 30.09 -26.20 11.73
C VAL A 662 29.81 -25.95 10.25
N LEU A 663 29.58 -24.67 9.92
CA LEU A 663 29.49 -24.18 8.56
C LEU A 663 30.85 -23.68 8.09
N LYS A 664 31.50 -24.43 7.22
CA LYS A 664 32.71 -24.00 6.50
C LYS A 664 32.28 -23.30 5.21
N VAL A 665 32.73 -22.07 5.00
CA VAL A 665 32.51 -21.33 3.75
C VAL A 665 33.86 -20.98 3.14
N LYS A 666 34.01 -21.21 1.84
CA LYS A 666 35.21 -20.87 1.08
C LYS A 666 34.85 -20.02 -0.14
N LYS A 667 35.45 -18.83 -0.25
CA LYS A 667 35.39 -17.95 -1.41
C LYS A 667 36.30 -18.53 -2.50
N LEU A 668 35.74 -18.88 -3.65
CA LEU A 668 36.48 -19.55 -4.73
C LEU A 668 37.33 -18.57 -5.55
N ASN A 669 36.87 -17.32 -5.68
CA ASN A 669 37.57 -16.27 -6.42
C ASN A 669 38.24 -15.31 -5.44
N ALA A 670 39.58 -15.35 -5.39
CA ALA A 670 40.38 -14.51 -4.50
C ALA A 670 40.51 -13.06 -5.03
N GLY A 671 40.73 -12.09 -4.14
CA GLY A 671 41.22 -10.76 -4.52
C GLY A 671 40.33 -9.56 -4.18
N ALA A 672 39.01 -9.76 -3.98
CA ALA A 672 38.10 -8.70 -3.56
C ALA A 672 37.46 -9.00 -2.19
N SER A 673 37.21 -7.96 -1.41
CA SER A 673 36.40 -8.07 -0.20
C SER A 673 34.97 -8.41 -0.58
N ASP A 674 34.36 -9.35 0.14
CA ASP A 674 32.99 -9.80 -0.15
C ASP A 674 32.31 -10.39 1.09
N TYR A 675 31.05 -10.77 1.01
CA TYR A 675 30.34 -11.41 2.11
C TYR A 675 29.34 -12.47 1.67
N ILE A 676 29.03 -13.39 2.59
CA ILE A 676 27.89 -14.30 2.53
C ILE A 676 27.00 -14.04 3.75
N ASP A 677 25.69 -14.03 3.55
CA ASP A 677 24.70 -13.89 4.61
C ASP A 677 24.05 -15.26 4.90
N VAL A 678 24.05 -15.67 6.18
CA VAL A 678 23.30 -16.81 6.70
C VAL A 678 22.01 -16.27 7.32
N SER A 679 20.87 -16.43 6.65
CA SER A 679 19.62 -15.75 7.03
C SER A 679 18.54 -16.73 7.52
N LEU A 680 17.70 -16.27 8.44
CA LEU A 680 16.53 -16.97 8.98
C LEU A 680 16.85 -18.38 9.49
N ILE A 681 17.90 -18.48 10.33
CA ILE A 681 18.29 -19.74 10.96
C ILE A 681 17.14 -20.22 11.85
N ARG A 682 16.66 -21.44 11.57
CA ARG A 682 15.53 -22.08 12.26
C ARG A 682 15.95 -23.46 12.77
N ALA A 683 15.70 -23.71 14.04
CA ALA A 683 15.80 -25.03 14.66
C ALA A 683 14.38 -25.60 14.90
N ILE A 684 14.12 -26.81 14.42
CA ILE A 684 12.83 -27.50 14.54
C ILE A 684 13.03 -28.73 15.42
N ALA A 685 12.28 -28.80 16.51
CA ALA A 685 12.30 -29.96 17.40
C ALA A 685 11.68 -31.19 16.71
N GLY A 686 12.22 -32.38 17.02
CA GLY A 686 11.61 -33.63 16.55
C GLY A 686 10.24 -33.82 17.19
N SER A 687 9.24 -34.28 16.42
CA SER A 687 7.98 -34.74 17.00
C SER A 687 8.29 -35.91 17.94
N LYS A 688 7.97 -35.75 19.22
CA LYS A 688 8.01 -36.87 20.17
C LYS A 688 6.93 -37.90 19.84
#